data_AF-A0AAJ6CJ22-F1
#
_entry.id   AF-A0AAJ6CJ22-F1
#
_cell.length_a   1.000
_cell.length_b   1.000
_cell.length_c   1.000
_cell.angle_alpha   90.00
_cell.angle_beta   90.00
_cell.angle_gamma   90.00
#
_symmetry.space_group_name_H-M   'P 1'
#
loop_
_entity.id
_entity.type
_entity.pdbx_description
1 polymer ?
#
loop_
_entity_poly.entity_id
_entity_poly.type
_entity_poly.pdbx_seq_one_letter_code
_entity_poly.pdbx_strand_id
1 'polypeptide(L)'
;MAPDDVRQEDPLQAVVLCDVFTQRFAPLTLDQPRCLMPVCNVPLIEWTLESLATAGVHEVFLLATWHIGEIRAYMEKHHPLLFRPQGSRSQGMTPTALTRITLIPVPEARSVGDTMRELDAHQVIKSDFVLVQNDALGNMDIASVVRAHKQRRMVDRDAIMTICAMPVPPQSRARRPGDLSVFTIVPTTSQLVHYMSVPAIPRVPLLKLPFEVFEDTRHLDVRNDLVDCGVDVCSIDVPPLFTENFDYQQLRREFVQGILSSDLLESKIFVHITPPAGSSSTSSGEPFSAVSGGVLGTPPYGAGYMLRITDPSRYDAVSRDVLAGWTYPYTPRLGMPDGTKYASLPGSRFYGDRVATASTAAIGHRTLLGAHTRVDEHTIVSESVLGHRVSVGPSSAVRNSYLWDDVSIGRNCVIDGCILGRGVHILDHVHLTHGTMVGDGCVIGPDVSLPAFSRVSMHGYRACEDDSDTEAADTDADTTLGKASRGCLWPPITTRSASADEDEDEDERDELERPCNAKLFMIRPDMSDVVLSDAMSDLSSIDADTEPDLNSESEDEDDSDTSSPNSWSAYGNMSLTLPDGTDSLTYGEKRETQERLNEFRQEARASLERAFEEKHAPDNAAIELKTLRMASNVPPGEVRRMVVSFLLGRCAVDKAKETADLLDHWGPLLQEVAQDDQVEALALIQSYCALHVTHTRLFLPLLKKVYNDELVSDESILAWWKHPSSRRVVYEDQDTEDAHQIVLELRKRAEPVVRHILEDDDDDDDDE
;
A
#
# COMPACT_ATOMS: atom_id res chain seq x y z
N MET A 1 9.01 56.43 -16.59
CA MET A 1 8.48 55.09 -16.28
C MET A 1 7.86 55.19 -14.91
N ALA A 2 6.55 54.98 -14.84
CA ALA A 2 5.75 55.06 -13.62
C ALA A 2 6.15 53.96 -12.62
N PRO A 3 5.92 54.17 -11.31
CA PRO A 3 6.05 53.12 -10.31
C PRO A 3 4.74 52.32 -10.29
N ASP A 4 4.59 51.37 -11.20
CA ASP A 4 3.40 50.52 -11.30
C ASP A 4 3.60 49.17 -10.58
N ASP A 5 2.64 48.86 -9.70
CA ASP A 5 2.28 47.56 -9.11
C ASP A 5 3.33 46.77 -8.29
N VAL A 6 3.49 47.17 -7.02
CA VAL A 6 3.72 46.17 -5.96
C VAL A 6 2.40 45.43 -5.77
N ARG A 7 2.20 44.33 -6.51
CA ARG A 7 1.16 43.35 -6.18
C ARG A 7 1.37 42.98 -4.71
N GLN A 8 0.37 43.21 -3.87
CA GLN A 8 0.32 42.63 -2.53
C GLN A 8 0.43 41.12 -2.72
N GLU A 9 1.62 40.55 -2.52
CA GLU A 9 1.78 39.10 -2.56
C GLU A 9 0.92 38.53 -1.45
N ASP A 10 0.00 37.63 -1.82
CA ASP A 10 -0.81 36.91 -0.85
C ASP A 10 0.11 36.20 0.15
N PRO A 11 -0.23 36.23 1.45
CA PRO A 11 0.63 35.66 2.48
C PRO A 11 0.79 34.17 2.22
N LEU A 12 2.03 33.67 2.26
CA LEU A 12 2.31 32.25 2.11
C LEU A 12 1.66 31.48 3.27
N GLN A 13 0.75 30.57 2.93
CA GLN A 13 0.07 29.68 3.87
C GLN A 13 0.73 28.30 3.85
N ALA A 14 0.74 27.62 4.99
CA ALA A 14 1.15 26.22 5.07
C ALA A 14 0.09 25.39 5.80
N VAL A 15 -0.03 24.15 5.37
CA VAL A 15 -0.92 23.15 5.94
C VAL A 15 -0.03 22.03 6.48
N VAL A 16 -0.16 21.74 7.77
CA VAL A 16 0.57 20.66 8.43
C VAL A 16 -0.42 19.58 8.82
N LEU A 17 -0.20 18.39 8.26
CA LEU A 17 -0.92 17.18 8.65
C LEU A 17 -0.29 16.65 9.94
N CYS A 18 -0.90 16.91 11.10
CA CYS A 18 -0.35 16.54 12.40
C CYS A 18 -0.39 15.03 12.62
N ASP A 19 -1.43 14.37 12.14
CA ASP A 19 -1.59 12.94 12.28
C ASP A 19 -1.19 12.22 11.00
N VAL A 20 -0.60 11.05 11.20
CA VAL A 20 -0.24 10.13 10.12
C VAL A 20 -1.04 8.88 10.41
N PHE A 21 -1.95 8.54 9.51
CA PHE A 21 -2.92 7.43 9.60
C PHE A 21 -2.28 6.03 9.56
N THR A 22 -1.01 5.91 9.97
CA THR A 22 -0.26 4.66 9.97
C THR A 22 0.12 4.27 11.40
N GLN A 23 -0.18 3.02 11.77
CA GLN A 23 0.04 2.50 13.13
C GLN A 23 1.47 1.94 13.35
N ARG A 24 2.47 2.39 12.58
CA ARG A 24 3.84 1.83 12.60
C ARG A 24 4.59 2.08 13.92
N PHE A 25 4.25 3.17 14.61
CA PHE A 25 4.80 3.53 15.91
C PHE A 25 3.97 3.02 17.09
N ALA A 26 2.87 2.29 16.85
CA ALA A 26 2.12 1.66 17.92
C ALA A 26 3.02 0.64 18.66
N PRO A 27 3.11 0.69 20.01
CA PRO A 27 2.16 1.30 20.95
C PRO A 27 2.44 2.74 21.40
N LEU A 28 3.56 3.37 21.00
CA LEU A 28 3.97 4.69 21.50
C LEU A 28 2.97 5.80 21.15
N THR A 29 2.26 5.67 20.03
CA THR A 29 1.31 6.69 19.55
C THR A 29 -0.07 6.62 20.17
N LEU A 30 -0.35 5.64 21.04
CA LEU A 30 -1.65 5.51 21.70
C LEU A 30 -1.84 6.57 22.79
N ASP A 31 -0.80 6.80 23.58
CA ASP A 31 -0.85 7.73 24.71
C ASP A 31 -0.57 9.17 24.28
N GLN A 32 0.26 9.36 23.24
CA GLN A 32 0.67 10.67 22.76
C GLN A 32 0.63 10.72 21.23
N PRO A 33 0.15 11.82 20.61
CA PRO A 33 0.14 11.92 19.15
C PRO A 33 1.56 11.96 18.60
N ARG A 34 1.71 11.41 17.39
CA ARG A 34 3.00 11.31 16.68
C ARG A 34 3.71 12.65 16.55
N CYS A 35 2.98 13.75 16.39
CA CYS A 35 3.54 15.10 16.28
C CYS A 35 4.30 15.59 17.52
N LEU A 36 4.02 15.01 18.68
CA LEU A 36 4.66 15.40 19.93
C LEU A 36 5.73 14.40 20.40
N MET A 37 6.05 13.38 19.60
CA MET A 37 7.16 12.48 19.88
C MET A 37 8.49 13.25 19.83
N PRO A 38 9.38 13.08 20.82
CA PRO A 38 10.62 13.82 20.87
C PRO A 38 11.71 13.17 20.00
N VAL A 39 12.30 13.91 19.06
CA VAL A 39 13.57 13.55 18.39
C VAL A 39 14.69 14.37 19.03
N CYS A 40 15.70 13.70 19.58
CA CYS A 40 16.80 14.36 20.30
C CYS A 40 16.29 15.35 21.38
N ASN A 41 15.26 14.93 22.13
CA ASN A 41 14.59 15.69 23.21
C ASN A 41 13.79 16.92 22.74
N VAL A 42 13.51 17.06 21.45
CA VAL A 42 12.66 18.13 20.90
C VAL A 42 11.49 17.51 20.15
N PRO A 43 10.23 17.89 20.43
CA PRO A 43 9.06 17.38 19.71
C PRO A 43 9.12 17.63 18.20
N LEU A 44 8.63 16.68 17.40
CA LEU A 44 8.63 16.76 15.93
C LEU A 44 7.98 18.05 15.38
N ILE A 45 6.89 18.49 16.00
CA ILE A 45 6.20 19.71 15.59
C ILE A 45 7.09 20.97 15.64
N GLU A 46 8.04 21.06 16.56
CA GLU A 46 8.95 22.23 16.63
C GLU A 46 9.92 22.25 15.45
N TRP A 47 10.37 21.08 14.98
CA TRP A 47 11.23 20.99 13.80
C TRP A 47 10.50 21.47 12.54
N THR A 48 9.24 21.08 12.38
CA THR A 48 8.43 21.50 11.22
C THR A 48 8.07 22.97 11.29
N LEU A 49 7.66 23.48 12.45
CA LEU A 49 7.35 24.90 12.65
C LEU A 49 8.56 25.80 12.37
N GLU A 50 9.75 25.41 12.84
CA GLU A 50 10.97 26.18 12.62
C GLU A 50 11.42 26.16 11.13
N SER A 51 11.22 25.03 10.45
CA SER A 51 11.45 24.93 9.00
C SER A 51 10.49 25.83 8.21
N LEU A 52 9.20 25.86 8.58
CA LEU A 52 8.19 26.75 8.00
C LEU A 52 8.46 28.23 8.31
N ALA A 53 8.95 28.53 9.52
CA ALA A 53 9.36 29.88 9.90
C ALA A 53 10.53 30.38 9.04
N THR A 54 11.52 29.52 8.81
CA THR A 54 12.67 29.81 7.94
C THR A 54 12.26 30.00 6.48
N ALA A 55 11.24 29.27 6.04
CA ALA A 55 10.65 29.41 4.71
C ALA A 55 9.88 30.74 4.51
N GLY A 56 9.60 31.49 5.58
CA GLY A 56 8.86 32.74 5.51
C GLY A 56 7.34 32.55 5.43
N VAL A 57 6.81 31.44 5.95
CA VAL A 57 5.36 31.20 6.02
C VAL A 57 4.72 32.15 7.03
N HIS A 58 3.56 32.70 6.68
CA HIS A 58 2.83 33.66 7.51
C HIS A 58 1.71 33.04 8.33
N GLU A 59 0.97 32.08 7.75
CA GLU A 59 -0.13 31.39 8.42
C GLU A 59 0.06 29.88 8.32
N VAL A 60 -0.10 29.17 9.44
CA VAL A 60 0.00 27.71 9.51
C VAL A 60 -1.33 27.13 9.99
N PHE A 61 -1.86 26.17 9.24
CA PHE A 61 -3.04 25.38 9.58
C PHE A 61 -2.58 23.99 10.02
N LEU A 62 -2.85 23.66 11.29
CA LEU A 62 -2.58 22.34 11.86
C LEU A 62 -3.87 21.52 11.76
N LEU A 63 -3.84 20.43 11.01
CA LEU A 63 -4.94 19.47 10.88
C LEU A 63 -4.67 18.30 11.81
N ALA A 64 -5.51 18.13 12.82
CA ALA A 64 -5.36 17.08 13.82
C ALA A 64 -6.68 16.31 14.01
N THR A 65 -6.56 14.99 14.04
CA THR A 65 -7.64 14.03 14.25
C THR A 65 -7.60 13.49 15.68
N TRP A 66 -6.40 13.14 16.16
CA TRP A 66 -6.20 12.46 17.45
C TRP A 66 -5.64 13.40 18.51
N HIS A 67 -5.98 13.13 19.78
CA HIS A 67 -5.44 13.84 20.96
C HIS A 67 -5.38 15.37 20.83
N ILE A 68 -6.42 15.95 20.21
CA ILE A 68 -6.52 17.39 19.88
C ILE A 68 -6.30 18.25 21.13
N GLY A 69 -6.79 17.79 22.29
CA GLY A 69 -6.61 18.48 23.58
C GLY A 69 -5.15 18.62 23.98
N GLU A 70 -4.33 17.59 23.77
CA GLU A 70 -2.91 17.61 24.12
C GLU A 70 -2.10 18.51 23.20
N ILE A 71 -2.37 18.44 21.88
CA ILE A 71 -1.74 19.29 20.87
C ILE A 71 -2.04 20.75 21.18
N ARG A 72 -3.32 21.06 21.46
CA ARG A 72 -3.74 22.40 21.87
C ARG A 72 -3.03 22.87 23.13
N ALA A 73 -3.01 22.04 24.18
CA ALA A 73 -2.36 22.40 25.45
C ALA A 73 -0.86 22.64 25.30
N TYR A 74 -0.19 21.83 24.48
CA TYR A 74 1.23 22.00 24.17
C TYR A 74 1.48 23.31 23.40
N MET A 75 0.70 23.59 22.36
CA MET A 75 0.79 24.84 21.57
C MET A 75 0.51 26.08 22.42
N GLU A 76 -0.50 26.07 23.29
CA GLU A 76 -0.81 27.18 24.19
C GLU A 76 0.31 27.46 25.19
N LYS A 77 1.01 26.42 25.64
CA LYS A 77 2.12 26.54 26.59
C LYS A 77 3.39 27.07 25.95
N HIS A 78 3.77 26.56 24.77
CA HIS A 78 5.04 26.87 24.11
C HIS A 78 4.95 28.08 23.15
N HIS A 79 3.81 28.28 22.49
CA HIS A 79 3.58 29.35 21.51
C HIS A 79 2.35 30.22 21.81
N PRO A 80 2.23 30.83 23.02
CA PRO A 80 1.03 31.56 23.43
C PRO A 80 0.70 32.79 22.58
N LEU A 81 1.69 33.39 21.94
CA LEU A 81 1.54 34.60 21.11
C LEU A 81 1.04 34.29 19.68
N LEU A 82 1.29 33.06 19.19
CA LEU A 82 0.94 32.65 17.82
C LEU A 82 -0.45 31.98 17.76
N PHE A 83 -0.90 31.41 18.87
CA PHE A 83 -2.16 30.67 18.98
C PHE A 83 -3.38 31.53 19.37
N ARG A 84 -3.16 32.65 20.08
CA ARG A 84 -4.26 33.52 20.56
C ARG A 84 -4.40 34.76 19.66
N PRO A 85 -5.57 35.00 19.03
CA PRO A 85 -5.80 36.23 18.31
C PRO A 85 -5.87 37.39 19.32
N GLN A 86 -4.78 38.14 19.51
CA GLN A 86 -4.80 39.31 20.39
C GLN A 86 -5.05 40.59 19.59
N GLY A 87 -6.19 41.23 19.89
CA GLY A 87 -6.44 42.66 19.72
C GLY A 87 -5.59 43.53 20.66
N SER A 88 -4.33 43.19 20.92
CA SER A 88 -3.43 44.02 21.72
C SER A 88 -1.99 43.85 21.23
N ARG A 89 -1.54 44.84 20.45
CA ARG A 89 -0.13 45.02 20.08
C ARG A 89 0.67 45.32 21.34
N SER A 90 1.51 44.40 21.80
CA SER A 90 2.61 44.72 22.72
C SER A 90 3.97 44.50 22.04
N GLN A 91 4.68 45.61 21.87
CA GLN A 91 6.08 45.71 21.45
C GLN A 91 7.00 44.88 22.36
N GLY A 92 7.76 43.95 21.78
CA GLY A 92 8.80 43.21 22.50
C GLY A 92 9.36 41.99 21.76
N MET A 93 9.90 42.19 20.55
CA MET A 93 10.91 41.40 19.79
C MET A 93 10.93 39.85 19.93
N THR A 94 10.74 39.06 18.86
CA THR A 94 11.73 38.69 17.80
C THR A 94 11.09 38.63 16.39
N PRO A 95 11.85 38.65 15.28
CA PRO A 95 11.30 38.67 13.93
C PRO A 95 11.01 37.23 13.44
N THR A 96 10.05 36.53 14.03
CA THR A 96 9.55 35.29 13.43
C THR A 96 8.54 35.64 12.34
N ALA A 97 8.73 35.11 11.13
CA ALA A 97 7.85 35.35 9.98
C ALA A 97 6.43 34.79 10.17
N LEU A 98 6.28 33.83 11.09
CA LEU A 98 5.02 33.22 11.49
C LEU A 98 4.15 34.25 12.22
N THR A 99 2.99 34.51 11.64
CA THR A 99 2.02 35.50 12.13
C THR A 99 0.90 34.84 12.93
N ARG A 100 0.49 33.62 12.55
CA ARG A 100 -0.68 32.94 13.14
C ARG A 100 -0.62 31.42 12.95
N ILE A 101 -0.95 30.68 14.01
CA ILE A 101 -1.16 29.21 13.97
C ILE A 101 -2.62 28.93 14.28
N THR A 102 -3.30 28.17 13.43
CA THR A 102 -4.71 27.78 13.62
C THR A 102 -4.81 26.26 13.65
N LEU A 103 -5.42 25.73 14.70
CA LEU A 103 -5.71 24.29 14.83
C LEU A 103 -7.12 24.00 14.32
N ILE A 104 -7.22 23.16 13.29
CA ILE A 104 -8.46 22.68 12.71
C ILE A 104 -8.66 21.22 13.18
N PRO A 105 -9.65 20.97 14.06
CA PRO A 105 -9.96 19.61 14.51
C PRO A 105 -10.73 18.85 13.44
N VAL A 106 -10.27 17.66 13.06
CA VAL A 106 -10.91 16.79 12.06
C VAL A 106 -11.08 15.37 12.63
N PRO A 107 -11.99 15.16 13.60
CA PRO A 107 -12.08 13.88 14.32
C PRO A 107 -12.59 12.72 13.45
N GLU A 108 -13.29 13.00 12.35
CA GLU A 108 -13.88 11.99 11.46
C GLU A 108 -12.91 11.48 10.39
N ALA A 109 -11.79 12.17 10.16
CA ALA A 109 -10.83 11.77 9.14
C ALA A 109 -10.07 10.50 9.55
N ARG A 110 -10.11 9.50 8.68
CA ARG A 110 -9.33 8.25 8.79
C ARG A 110 -8.19 8.18 7.75
N SER A 111 -8.16 9.09 6.79
CA SER A 111 -7.14 9.17 5.75
C SER A 111 -6.63 10.59 5.48
N VAL A 112 -5.52 10.69 4.75
CA VAL A 112 -5.00 11.99 4.28
C VAL A 112 -5.99 12.63 3.31
N GLY A 113 -6.64 11.82 2.47
CA GLY A 113 -7.70 12.26 1.56
C GLY A 113 -8.85 12.95 2.28
N ASP A 114 -9.39 12.34 3.34
CA ASP A 114 -10.48 12.94 4.13
C ASP A 114 -10.07 14.26 4.78
N THR A 115 -8.83 14.33 5.25
CA THR A 115 -8.26 15.56 5.82
C THR A 115 -8.18 16.68 4.78
N MET A 116 -7.86 16.35 3.52
CA MET A 116 -7.83 17.31 2.42
C MET A 116 -9.24 17.71 1.96
N ARG A 117 -10.23 16.82 2.03
CA ARG A 117 -11.64 17.14 1.76
C ARG A 117 -12.21 18.09 2.79
N GLU A 118 -11.92 17.87 4.07
CA GLU A 118 -12.35 18.78 5.13
C GLU A 118 -11.68 20.15 4.99
N LEU A 119 -10.41 20.17 4.58
CA LEU A 119 -9.68 21.40 4.28
C LEU A 119 -10.33 22.19 3.14
N ASP A 120 -10.80 21.50 2.09
CA ASP A 120 -11.57 22.09 0.99
C ASP A 120 -12.93 22.62 1.48
N ALA A 121 -13.64 21.85 2.31
CA ALA A 121 -14.92 22.27 2.90
C ALA A 121 -14.80 23.56 3.73
N HIS A 122 -13.66 23.77 4.40
CA HIS A 122 -13.38 24.99 5.16
C HIS A 122 -12.95 26.19 4.29
N GLN A 123 -12.50 25.99 3.05
CA GLN A 123 -12.09 27.04 2.10
C GLN A 123 -11.14 28.10 2.69
N VAL A 124 -10.18 27.68 3.53
CA VAL A 124 -9.29 28.62 4.24
C VAL A 124 -8.10 29.07 3.37
N ILE A 125 -7.77 28.27 2.35
CA ILE A 125 -6.62 28.47 1.48
C ILE A 125 -6.98 29.46 0.37
N LYS A 126 -6.11 30.46 0.17
CA LYS A 126 -6.32 31.53 -0.83
C LYS A 126 -5.39 31.46 -2.04
N SER A 127 -4.19 30.92 -1.85
CA SER A 127 -3.13 30.85 -2.86
C SER A 127 -2.39 29.53 -2.79
N ASP A 128 -1.31 29.39 -3.57
CA ASP A 128 -0.35 28.28 -3.40
C ASP A 128 0.07 28.16 -1.94
N PHE A 129 0.07 26.93 -1.44
CA PHE A 129 0.38 26.62 -0.06
C PHE A 129 1.42 25.51 0.03
N VAL A 130 2.12 25.46 1.16
CA VAL A 130 3.07 24.39 1.46
C VAL A 130 2.32 23.31 2.26
N LEU A 131 2.25 22.10 1.72
CA LEU A 131 1.76 20.92 2.43
C LEU A 131 2.94 20.22 3.08
N VAL A 132 2.93 20.11 4.41
CA VAL A 132 3.97 19.43 5.18
C VAL A 132 3.36 18.31 6.00
N GLN A 133 3.94 17.13 5.90
CA GLN A 133 3.64 16.06 6.83
C GLN A 133 4.47 16.28 8.10
N ASN A 134 3.85 16.21 9.28
CA ASN A 134 4.51 16.58 10.54
C ASN A 134 5.80 15.77 10.83
N ASP A 135 5.95 14.59 10.24
CA ASP A 135 7.11 13.73 10.39
C ASP A 135 8.33 14.14 9.55
N ALA A 136 8.27 15.25 8.80
CA ALA A 136 9.39 15.76 8.03
C ALA A 136 10.38 16.56 8.90
N LEU A 137 11.62 16.07 9.05
CA LEU A 137 12.66 16.73 9.82
C LEU A 137 13.82 17.18 8.93
N GLY A 138 14.18 18.46 9.04
CA GLY A 138 15.30 19.00 8.28
C GLY A 138 15.30 20.51 8.09
N ASN A 139 16.25 20.99 7.29
CA ASN A 139 16.62 22.40 7.11
C ASN A 139 16.60 22.83 5.63
N MET A 140 15.80 22.18 4.80
CA MET A 140 15.68 22.52 3.38
C MET A 140 15.14 23.95 3.17
N ASP A 141 15.73 24.69 2.21
CA ASP A 141 15.25 26.01 1.82
C ASP A 141 13.96 25.92 0.98
N ILE A 142 12.82 25.79 1.66
CA ILE A 142 11.48 25.71 1.06
C ILE A 142 11.11 27.00 0.32
N ALA A 143 11.62 28.17 0.75
CA ALA A 143 11.29 29.45 0.13
C ALA A 143 11.73 29.50 -1.34
N SER A 144 12.89 28.92 -1.64
CA SER A 144 13.37 28.81 -3.01
C SER A 144 12.51 27.87 -3.87
N VAL A 145 12.02 26.77 -3.29
CA VAL A 145 11.13 25.81 -3.95
C VAL A 145 9.79 26.45 -4.29
N VAL A 146 9.19 27.17 -3.35
CA VAL A 146 7.93 27.91 -3.56
C VAL A 146 8.08 28.94 -4.67
N ARG A 147 9.20 29.69 -4.68
CA ARG A 147 9.46 30.69 -5.72
C ARG A 147 9.58 30.05 -7.11
N ALA A 148 10.23 28.90 -7.21
CA ALA A 148 10.33 28.15 -8.45
C ALA A 148 8.98 27.56 -8.89
N HIS A 149 8.18 27.04 -7.96
CA HIS A 149 6.83 26.55 -8.24
C HIS A 149 5.95 27.68 -8.80
N LYS A 150 5.93 28.84 -8.14
CA LYS A 150 5.20 30.03 -8.63
C LYS A 150 5.63 30.45 -10.03
N GLN A 151 6.93 30.41 -10.33
CA GLN A 151 7.44 30.71 -11.68
C GLN A 151 6.97 29.69 -12.72
N ARG A 152 6.95 28.39 -12.38
CA ARG A 152 6.41 27.35 -13.26
C ARG A 152 4.92 27.56 -13.50
N ARG A 153 4.16 27.86 -12.44
CA ARG A 153 2.71 28.10 -12.52
C ARG A 153 2.36 29.31 -13.38
N MET A 154 3.22 30.33 -13.41
CA MET A 154 3.06 31.48 -14.30
C MET A 154 3.21 31.12 -15.78
N VAL A 155 4.00 30.09 -16.10
CA VAL A 155 4.21 29.61 -17.48
C VAL A 155 3.16 28.57 -17.85
N ASP A 156 2.89 27.65 -16.93
CA ASP A 156 1.99 26.52 -17.11
C ASP A 156 1.03 26.47 -15.91
N ARG A 157 -0.25 26.78 -16.16
CA ARG A 157 -1.26 26.82 -15.10
C ARG A 157 -1.55 25.44 -14.52
N ASP A 158 -1.28 24.39 -15.28
CA ASP A 158 -1.58 23.01 -14.93
C ASP A 158 -0.50 22.38 -14.03
N ALA A 159 0.49 23.18 -13.61
CA ALA A 159 1.47 22.81 -12.60
C ALA A 159 0.83 22.79 -11.20
N ILE A 160 0.31 21.62 -10.81
CA ILE A 160 -0.46 21.46 -9.56
C ILE A 160 0.43 21.26 -8.35
N MET A 161 1.45 20.40 -8.44
CA MET A 161 2.23 20.00 -7.28
C MET A 161 3.72 19.94 -7.58
N THR A 162 4.55 20.31 -6.60
CA THR A 162 5.99 20.11 -6.61
C THR A 162 6.43 19.33 -5.37
N ILE A 163 6.85 18.08 -5.59
CA ILE A 163 7.32 17.15 -4.56
C ILE A 163 8.79 17.41 -4.27
N CYS A 164 9.18 17.54 -2.99
CA CYS A 164 10.59 17.67 -2.63
C CYS A 164 11.20 16.29 -2.33
N ALA A 165 12.32 15.97 -2.99
CA ALA A 165 13.04 14.72 -2.79
C ALA A 165 14.54 14.95 -2.60
N MET A 166 15.17 14.12 -1.77
CA MET A 166 16.60 14.19 -1.48
C MET A 166 17.34 13.00 -2.11
N PRO A 167 18.45 13.21 -2.83
CA PRO A 167 19.28 12.13 -3.32
C PRO A 167 20.09 11.52 -2.17
N VAL A 168 19.97 10.20 -2.01
CA VAL A 168 20.57 9.44 -0.92
C VAL A 168 21.38 8.28 -1.50
N PRO A 169 22.64 8.06 -1.07
CA PRO A 169 23.43 6.95 -1.56
C PRO A 169 22.84 5.60 -1.10
N PRO A 170 23.01 4.52 -1.87
CA PRO A 170 22.39 3.21 -1.59
C PRO A 170 22.80 2.59 -0.24
N GLN A 171 23.96 2.97 0.29
CA GLN A 171 24.49 2.48 1.58
C GLN A 171 23.94 3.25 2.79
N SER A 172 23.18 4.32 2.58
CA SER A 172 22.64 5.16 3.67
C SER A 172 21.51 4.46 4.41
N ARG A 173 21.44 4.69 5.72
CA ARG A 173 20.35 4.21 6.59
C ARG A 173 19.02 4.92 6.36
N ALA A 174 19.04 6.07 5.66
CA ALA A 174 17.82 6.77 5.26
C ALA A 174 17.03 5.97 4.21
N ARG A 175 17.73 5.14 3.41
CA ARG A 175 17.13 4.22 2.45
C ARG A 175 16.98 2.84 3.08
N ARG A 176 15.77 2.30 3.10
CA ARG A 176 15.47 0.97 3.68
C ARG A 176 14.80 0.08 2.64
N PRO A 177 15.14 -1.23 2.60
CA PRO A 177 14.36 -2.20 1.85
C PRO A 177 12.95 -2.25 2.45
N GLY A 178 11.93 -1.97 1.65
CA GLY A 178 10.52 -2.02 2.07
C GLY A 178 9.75 -0.74 1.81
N ASP A 179 10.42 0.42 1.82
CA ASP A 179 9.81 1.72 1.50
C ASP A 179 10.70 2.46 0.50
N LEU A 180 10.90 1.80 -0.64
CA LEU A 180 11.63 2.34 -1.79
C LEU A 180 10.62 2.96 -2.75
N SER A 181 11.01 4.05 -3.39
CA SER A 181 10.21 4.73 -4.40
C SER A 181 11.06 4.93 -5.65
N VAL A 182 10.50 4.61 -6.80
CA VAL A 182 11.10 4.84 -8.10
C VAL A 182 10.43 6.08 -8.72
N PHE A 183 11.24 7.07 -9.04
CA PHE A 183 10.82 8.29 -9.71
C PHE A 183 11.31 8.27 -11.15
N THR A 184 10.39 8.38 -12.11
CA THR A 184 10.72 8.57 -13.53
C THR A 184 10.50 10.04 -13.87
N ILE A 185 11.59 10.76 -14.10
CA ILE A 185 11.58 12.21 -14.27
C ILE A 185 12.11 12.63 -15.64
N VAL A 186 11.62 13.76 -16.13
CA VAL A 186 12.18 14.46 -17.29
C VAL A 186 13.33 15.37 -16.81
N PRO A 187 14.59 15.17 -17.25
CA PRO A 187 15.74 15.90 -16.71
C PRO A 187 15.71 17.42 -16.94
N THR A 188 15.05 17.87 -18.01
CA THR A 188 15.03 19.29 -18.43
C THR A 188 14.03 20.12 -17.65
N THR A 189 12.84 19.57 -17.40
CA THR A 189 11.72 20.25 -16.71
C THR A 189 11.60 19.83 -15.25
N SER A 190 12.25 18.73 -14.86
CA SER A 190 12.03 18.03 -13.59
C SER A 190 10.57 17.65 -13.38
N GLN A 191 9.85 17.36 -14.47
CA GLN A 191 8.48 16.83 -14.42
C GLN A 191 8.52 15.35 -14.05
N LEU A 192 7.61 14.93 -13.17
CA LEU A 192 7.38 13.54 -12.84
C LEU A 192 6.42 12.95 -13.86
N VAL A 193 6.80 11.82 -14.44
CA VAL A 193 5.96 11.13 -15.43
C VAL A 193 5.43 9.81 -14.88
N HIS A 194 6.25 9.10 -14.11
CA HIS A 194 5.82 7.87 -13.47
C HIS A 194 6.38 7.77 -12.05
N TYR A 195 5.55 7.32 -11.12
CA TYR A 195 5.87 7.10 -9.73
C TYR A 195 5.40 5.71 -9.31
N MET A 196 6.28 4.95 -8.66
CA MET A 196 5.94 3.64 -8.13
C MET A 196 6.63 3.43 -6.78
N SER A 197 5.88 2.98 -5.76
CA SER A 197 6.45 2.47 -4.53
C SER A 197 6.75 0.97 -4.66
N VAL A 198 7.93 0.55 -4.21
CA VAL A 198 8.41 -0.83 -4.29
C VAL A 198 8.42 -1.45 -2.90
N PRO A 199 7.54 -2.42 -2.59
CA PRO A 199 7.60 -3.19 -1.36
C PRO A 199 8.82 -4.12 -1.35
N ALA A 200 9.28 -4.52 -0.17
CA ALA A 200 10.35 -5.51 -0.05
C ALA A 200 9.86 -6.95 -0.22
N ILE A 201 8.66 -7.24 0.30
CA ILE A 201 8.04 -8.57 0.30
C ILE A 201 6.58 -8.40 -0.17
N PRO A 202 6.16 -9.06 -1.27
CA PRO A 202 6.95 -9.92 -2.16
C PRO A 202 7.96 -9.09 -2.95
N ARG A 203 9.11 -9.70 -3.27
CA ARG A 203 10.16 -9.02 -4.04
C ARG A 203 9.65 -8.80 -5.46
N VAL A 204 9.65 -7.55 -5.91
CA VAL A 204 9.32 -7.18 -7.29
C VAL A 204 10.64 -7.10 -8.09
N PRO A 205 10.98 -8.11 -8.94
CA PRO A 205 12.24 -8.12 -9.68
C PRO A 205 12.20 -7.21 -10.92
N LEU A 206 11.01 -6.93 -11.46
CA LEU A 206 10.82 -6.23 -12.72
C LEU A 206 9.99 -4.96 -12.50
N LEU A 207 10.52 -3.83 -12.99
CA LEU A 207 9.79 -2.57 -13.04
C LEU A 207 8.93 -2.54 -14.31
N LYS A 208 7.62 -2.34 -14.16
CA LYS A 208 6.69 -2.14 -15.28
C LYS A 208 6.54 -0.64 -15.53
N LEU A 209 6.98 -0.15 -16.69
CA LEU A 209 6.78 1.25 -17.11
C LEU A 209 5.77 1.28 -18.27
N PRO A 210 4.73 2.14 -18.21
CA PRO A 210 3.81 2.33 -19.33
C PRO A 210 4.55 2.85 -20.57
N PHE A 211 4.17 2.36 -21.75
CA PHE A 211 4.82 2.74 -23.00
C PHE A 211 4.55 4.21 -23.39
N GLU A 212 3.38 4.73 -23.03
CA GLU A 212 2.93 6.12 -23.28
C GLU A 212 3.93 7.17 -22.80
N VAL A 213 4.62 6.89 -21.69
CA VAL A 213 5.66 7.75 -21.10
C VAL A 213 6.80 8.05 -22.08
N PHE A 214 7.08 7.11 -22.99
CA PHE A 214 8.15 7.22 -23.98
C PHE A 214 7.72 7.93 -25.28
N GLU A 215 6.42 8.10 -25.52
CA GLU A 215 5.91 8.78 -26.72
C GLU A 215 6.14 10.29 -26.63
N ASP A 216 5.85 10.87 -25.47
CA ASP A 216 5.91 12.32 -25.26
C ASP A 216 7.32 12.86 -25.04
N THR A 217 8.22 12.05 -24.48
CA THR A 217 9.53 12.53 -24.01
C THR A 217 10.70 11.67 -24.48
N ARG A 218 11.70 12.33 -25.09
CA ARG A 218 12.91 11.66 -25.63
C ARG A 218 14.00 11.39 -24.59
N HIS A 219 13.90 12.01 -23.41
CA HIS A 219 14.90 11.92 -22.35
C HIS A 219 14.18 11.68 -21.02
N LEU A 220 14.30 10.47 -20.50
CA LEU A 220 13.73 10.03 -19.23
C LEU A 220 14.86 9.53 -18.33
N ASP A 221 14.81 9.92 -17.06
CA ASP A 221 15.73 9.49 -16.02
C ASP A 221 14.95 8.71 -14.97
N VAL A 222 15.31 7.44 -14.77
CA VAL A 222 14.66 6.54 -13.82
C VAL A 222 15.54 6.44 -12.57
N ARG A 223 15.06 7.01 -11.47
CA ARG A 223 15.82 7.22 -10.24
C ARG A 223 15.22 6.46 -9.07
N ASN A 224 16.07 5.68 -8.41
CA ASN A 224 15.77 4.95 -7.17
C ASN A 224 16.71 5.41 -6.03
N ASP A 225 17.46 6.49 -6.24
CA ASP A 225 18.32 7.11 -5.23
C ASP A 225 17.59 8.18 -4.42
N LEU A 226 16.40 8.60 -4.86
CA LEU A 226 15.62 9.67 -4.23
C LEU A 226 14.81 9.15 -3.04
N VAL A 227 14.83 9.90 -1.95
CA VAL A 227 14.00 9.70 -0.76
C VAL A 227 13.06 10.89 -0.62
N ASP A 228 11.79 10.61 -0.32
CA ASP A 228 10.77 11.64 -0.10
C ASP A 228 11.05 12.44 1.17
N CYS A 229 10.96 13.76 1.06
CA CYS A 229 11.18 14.70 2.16
C CYS A 229 9.91 14.95 2.99
N GLY A 230 8.72 14.59 2.49
CA GLY A 230 7.44 14.88 3.16
C GLY A 230 7.01 16.35 3.13
N VAL A 231 7.56 17.11 2.17
CA VAL A 231 7.22 18.52 1.92
C VAL A 231 6.85 18.70 0.46
N ASP A 232 5.64 19.20 0.25
CA ASP A 232 5.09 19.46 -1.08
C ASP A 232 4.65 20.92 -1.18
N VAL A 233 4.88 21.52 -2.35
CA VAL A 233 4.28 22.80 -2.69
C VAL A 233 3.09 22.52 -3.60
N CYS A 234 1.90 22.87 -3.15
CA CYS A 234 0.64 22.55 -3.79
C CYS A 234 -0.06 23.83 -4.28
N SER A 235 -0.74 23.72 -5.41
CA SER A 235 -1.70 24.71 -5.85
C SER A 235 -3.01 24.58 -5.07
N ILE A 236 -3.81 25.63 -5.10
CA ILE A 236 -5.18 25.64 -4.55
C ILE A 236 -6.12 24.62 -5.22
N ASP A 237 -5.72 24.05 -6.35
CA ASP A 237 -6.54 23.09 -7.11
C ASP A 237 -6.45 21.67 -6.52
N VAL A 238 -5.47 21.41 -5.63
CA VAL A 238 -5.27 20.09 -5.01
C VAL A 238 -6.46 19.65 -4.12
N PRO A 239 -6.94 20.43 -3.13
CA PRO A 239 -8.03 19.97 -2.27
C PRO A 239 -9.33 19.62 -3.03
N PRO A 240 -9.80 20.41 -4.03
CA PRO A 240 -10.95 20.02 -4.84
C PRO A 240 -10.79 18.69 -5.58
N LEU A 241 -9.59 18.35 -6.06
CA LEU A 241 -9.34 17.06 -6.72
C LEU A 241 -9.54 15.86 -5.79
N PHE A 242 -9.30 16.03 -4.48
CA PHE A 242 -9.62 15.03 -3.46
C PHE A 242 -11.12 14.95 -3.16
N THR A 243 -11.85 16.06 -3.30
CA THR A 243 -13.32 16.11 -3.14
C THR A 243 -14.03 15.45 -4.33
N GLU A 244 -13.50 15.61 -5.55
CA GLU A 244 -14.05 14.99 -6.75
C GLU A 244 -13.76 13.48 -6.82
N ASN A 245 -12.55 13.06 -6.42
CA ASN A 245 -12.13 11.66 -6.44
C ASN A 245 -12.08 11.07 -5.02
N PHE A 246 -13.13 10.32 -4.68
CA PHE A 246 -13.28 9.73 -3.35
C PHE A 246 -12.30 8.58 -3.05
N ASP A 247 -11.69 8.01 -4.09
CA ASP A 247 -10.79 6.86 -3.98
C ASP A 247 -9.39 7.26 -3.49
N TYR A 248 -9.03 8.55 -3.54
CA TYR A 248 -7.72 9.03 -3.09
C TYR A 248 -7.67 9.17 -1.56
N GLN A 249 -7.12 8.18 -0.88
CA GLN A 249 -6.82 8.14 0.55
C GLN A 249 -5.37 8.54 0.86
N GLN A 250 -4.39 8.07 0.05
CA GLN A 250 -2.96 8.33 0.22
C GLN A 250 -2.40 9.31 -0.82
N LEU A 251 -1.58 10.27 -0.35
CA LEU A 251 -1.01 11.32 -1.20
C LEU A 251 -0.05 10.78 -2.29
N ARG A 252 0.78 9.78 -1.98
CA ARG A 252 1.83 9.31 -2.91
C ARG A 252 1.38 8.15 -3.78
N ARG A 253 0.69 7.16 -3.21
CA ARG A 253 0.31 5.95 -3.95
C ARG A 253 -0.88 6.18 -4.85
N GLU A 254 -1.94 6.77 -4.33
CA GLU A 254 -3.19 6.89 -5.07
C GLU A 254 -3.28 8.24 -5.78
N PHE A 255 -3.02 9.35 -5.07
CA PHE A 255 -3.17 10.67 -5.67
C PHE A 255 -2.11 10.96 -6.75
N VAL A 256 -0.81 10.77 -6.48
CA VAL A 256 0.24 11.00 -7.49
C VAL A 256 0.11 10.00 -8.65
N GLN A 257 -0.06 8.71 -8.37
CA GLN A 257 -0.19 7.71 -9.44
C GLN A 257 -1.47 7.94 -10.25
N GLY A 258 -2.59 8.24 -9.58
CA GLY A 258 -3.88 8.51 -10.19
C GLY A 258 -3.85 9.73 -11.10
N ILE A 259 -3.18 10.82 -10.71
CA ILE A 259 -2.98 11.97 -11.60
C ILE A 259 -2.11 11.60 -12.80
N LEU A 260 -1.03 10.83 -12.58
CA LEU A 260 -0.12 10.46 -13.66
C LEU A 260 -0.72 9.44 -14.66
N SER A 261 -1.69 8.65 -14.23
CA SER A 261 -2.40 7.68 -15.08
C SER A 261 -3.70 8.21 -15.70
N SER A 262 -4.17 9.39 -15.26
CA SER A 262 -5.46 9.93 -15.72
C SER A 262 -5.27 10.79 -16.96
N ASP A 263 -5.75 10.29 -18.10
CA ASP A 263 -5.73 11.04 -19.37
C ASP A 263 -6.66 12.26 -19.37
N LEU A 264 -7.67 12.28 -18.47
CA LEU A 264 -8.67 13.36 -18.39
C LEU A 264 -8.15 14.61 -17.67
N LEU A 265 -7.14 14.45 -16.81
CA LEU A 265 -6.59 15.52 -16.01
C LEU A 265 -5.26 15.95 -16.64
N GLU A 266 -5.22 17.11 -17.32
CA GLU A 266 -3.97 17.67 -17.89
C GLU A 266 -2.97 18.18 -16.82
N SER A 267 -3.13 17.73 -15.58
CA SER A 267 -2.43 18.19 -14.39
C SER A 267 -1.01 17.63 -14.31
N LYS A 268 -0.02 18.50 -14.12
CA LYS A 268 1.40 18.13 -14.09
C LYS A 268 1.98 18.22 -12.69
N ILE A 269 2.71 17.17 -12.32
CA ILE A 269 3.46 17.08 -11.06
C ILE A 269 4.95 17.24 -11.37
N PHE A 270 5.64 18.03 -10.57
CA PHE A 270 7.08 18.26 -10.67
C PHE A 270 7.80 17.71 -9.45
N VAL A 271 9.06 17.34 -9.61
CA VAL A 271 9.93 16.93 -8.50
C VAL A 271 11.06 17.95 -8.37
N HIS A 272 11.24 18.46 -7.16
CA HIS A 272 12.40 19.26 -6.79
C HIS A 272 13.40 18.36 -6.08
N ILE A 273 14.51 18.08 -6.76
CA ILE A 273 15.60 17.28 -6.21
C ILE A 273 16.55 18.22 -5.48
N THR A 274 16.65 18.09 -4.15
CA THR A 274 17.57 18.92 -3.37
C THR A 274 19.01 18.61 -3.79
N PRO A 275 19.85 19.61 -4.08
CA PRO A 275 21.25 19.35 -4.39
C PRO A 275 21.94 18.68 -3.17
N PRO A 276 22.77 17.64 -3.39
CA PRO A 276 23.42 16.94 -2.30
C PRO A 276 24.40 17.88 -1.57
N ALA A 277 24.29 17.91 -0.24
CA ALA A 277 25.23 18.63 0.60
C ALA A 277 26.66 18.10 0.39
N GLY A 278 27.59 18.99 -0.01
CA GLY A 278 29.01 18.63 -0.13
C GLY A 278 29.60 18.20 1.22
N SER A 279 30.44 17.16 1.21
CA SER A 279 31.12 16.63 2.40
C SER A 279 32.09 17.61 3.08
N SER A 280 32.47 18.71 2.40
CA SER A 280 33.31 19.77 2.98
C SER A 280 32.54 20.68 3.95
N SER A 281 31.23 20.86 3.75
CA SER A 281 30.37 21.76 4.54
C SER A 281 30.13 21.25 5.97
N THR A 282 30.12 19.94 6.17
CA THR A 282 29.88 19.28 7.47
C THR A 282 31.04 19.42 8.45
N SER A 283 32.26 19.72 7.98
CA SER A 283 33.46 19.83 8.84
C SER A 283 33.83 21.26 9.21
N SER A 284 33.47 22.25 8.38
CA SER A 284 33.88 23.65 8.53
C SER A 284 32.83 24.54 9.21
N GLY A 285 31.58 24.07 9.36
CA GLY A 285 30.50 24.90 9.92
C GLY A 285 30.16 26.11 9.04
N GLU A 286 30.52 26.07 7.76
CA GLU A 286 30.06 27.05 6.78
C GLU A 286 28.61 26.74 6.39
N PRO A 287 27.75 27.76 6.21
CA PRO A 287 26.37 27.56 5.79
C PRO A 287 26.33 26.77 4.47
N PHE A 288 25.33 25.87 4.32
CA PHE A 288 25.08 25.05 3.12
C PHE A 288 24.87 25.85 1.82
N SER A 289 25.05 27.18 1.83
CA SER A 289 24.97 28.11 0.70
C SER A 289 26.20 28.07 -0.23
N ALA A 290 26.92 26.95 -0.32
CA ALA A 290 27.87 26.74 -1.40
C ALA A 290 27.10 26.11 -2.57
N VAL A 291 26.73 26.97 -3.52
CA VAL A 291 26.18 26.62 -4.84
C VAL A 291 26.89 25.37 -5.37
N SER A 292 26.26 24.19 -5.27
CA SER A 292 26.77 23.03 -5.95
C SER A 292 26.64 23.34 -7.44
N GLY A 293 27.76 23.41 -8.16
CA GLY A 293 27.74 23.54 -9.61
C GLY A 293 26.81 22.46 -10.16
N GLY A 294 25.67 22.89 -10.71
CA GLY A 294 24.52 22.03 -10.96
C GLY A 294 24.93 20.75 -11.70
N VAL A 295 24.70 19.62 -11.05
CA VAL A 295 24.67 18.34 -11.76
C VAL A 295 23.40 18.36 -12.62
N LEU A 296 23.51 17.90 -13.86
CA LEU A 296 22.39 17.85 -14.82
C LEU A 296 21.15 17.22 -14.15
N GLY A 297 20.04 17.95 -14.11
CA GLY A 297 18.78 17.50 -13.46
C GLY A 297 18.62 17.87 -11.98
N THR A 298 19.57 18.57 -11.35
CA THR A 298 19.41 19.14 -10.00
C THR A 298 19.34 20.68 -10.02
N PRO A 299 18.29 21.30 -9.47
CA PRO A 299 18.20 22.76 -9.36
C PRO A 299 19.30 23.32 -8.43
N PRO A 300 19.83 24.53 -8.70
CA PRO A 300 20.89 25.16 -7.91
C PRO A 300 20.43 25.79 -6.58
N TYR A 301 19.18 25.54 -6.18
CA TYR A 301 18.49 26.12 -5.03
C TYR A 301 17.82 25.02 -4.20
N GLY A 302 17.41 25.31 -2.96
CA GLY A 302 16.76 24.30 -2.10
C GLY A 302 17.73 23.32 -1.45
N ALA A 303 19.00 23.72 -1.24
CA ALA A 303 19.97 22.88 -0.56
C ALA A 303 19.57 22.66 0.91
N GLY A 304 19.67 21.42 1.37
CA GLY A 304 19.42 21.07 2.76
C GLY A 304 19.23 19.56 2.93
N TYR A 305 19.23 19.14 4.18
CA TYR A 305 18.87 17.79 4.58
C TYR A 305 17.41 17.82 5.02
N MET A 306 16.59 16.91 4.51
CA MET A 306 15.21 16.70 4.94
C MET A 306 14.89 15.22 4.83
N LEU A 307 14.38 14.63 5.91
CA LEU A 307 13.99 13.22 5.93
C LEU A 307 12.70 13.04 6.71
N ARG A 308 11.79 12.27 6.13
CA ARG A 308 10.51 11.91 6.73
C ARG A 308 10.66 10.73 7.70
N ILE A 309 10.14 10.86 8.91
CA ILE A 309 10.20 9.84 9.96
C ILE A 309 8.94 8.98 9.91
N THR A 310 8.88 8.03 8.98
CA THR A 310 7.74 7.09 8.83
C THR A 310 7.78 5.93 9.83
N ASP A 311 8.99 5.49 10.18
CA ASP A 311 9.26 4.22 10.83
C ASP A 311 10.26 4.38 11.98
N PRO A 312 10.27 3.47 12.97
CA PRO A 312 11.30 3.42 14.02
C PRO A 312 12.73 3.37 13.45
N SER A 313 12.93 2.69 12.32
CA SER A 313 14.22 2.61 11.63
C SER A 313 14.67 3.96 11.02
N ARG A 314 13.73 4.77 10.51
CA ARG A 314 14.01 6.14 10.04
C ARG A 314 14.19 7.09 11.22
N TYR A 315 13.45 6.91 12.30
CA TYR A 315 13.66 7.64 13.55
C TYR A 315 15.09 7.45 14.10
N ASP A 316 15.63 6.23 14.05
CA ASP A 316 17.04 5.95 14.39
C ASP A 316 18.03 6.63 13.43
N ALA A 317 17.75 6.62 12.12
CA ALA A 317 18.60 7.27 11.12
C ALA A 317 18.66 8.79 11.33
N VAL A 318 17.49 9.44 11.42
CA VAL A 318 17.37 10.89 11.63
C VAL A 318 18.03 11.32 12.93
N SER A 319 17.79 10.59 14.02
CA SER A 319 18.41 10.94 15.32
C SER A 319 19.94 10.92 15.25
N ARG A 320 20.53 9.96 14.53
CA ARG A 320 21.98 9.92 14.33
C ARG A 320 22.47 11.05 13.43
N ASP A 321 21.70 11.38 12.40
CA ASP A 321 22.04 12.45 11.46
C ASP A 321 22.01 13.82 12.15
N VAL A 322 21.04 14.06 13.06
CA VAL A 322 20.98 15.22 13.95
C VAL A 322 22.21 15.28 14.88
N LEU A 323 22.58 14.16 15.51
CA LEU A 323 23.77 14.08 16.38
C LEU A 323 25.09 14.27 15.62
N ALA A 324 25.13 13.87 14.35
CA ALA A 324 26.27 14.08 13.47
C ALA A 324 26.31 15.50 12.89
N GLY A 325 25.22 16.26 13.00
CA GLY A 325 25.13 17.66 12.60
C GLY A 325 24.74 17.89 11.14
N TRP A 326 24.09 16.91 10.49
CA TRP A 326 23.60 17.06 9.12
C TRP A 326 22.49 18.12 8.99
N THR A 327 21.79 18.41 10.09
CA THR A 327 20.69 19.39 10.18
C THR A 327 21.13 20.82 10.49
N TYR A 328 22.40 21.18 10.23
CA TYR A 328 22.94 22.52 10.50
C TYR A 328 22.12 23.63 9.84
N PRO A 329 21.63 24.67 10.54
CA PRO A 329 22.15 25.21 11.80
C PRO A 329 21.61 24.52 13.07
N TYR A 330 20.49 23.81 12.97
CA TYR A 330 19.82 23.16 14.09
C TYR A 330 20.59 21.92 14.51
N THR A 331 21.48 22.12 15.48
CA THR A 331 22.32 21.07 16.04
C THR A 331 22.37 21.24 17.55
N PRO A 332 22.55 20.15 18.33
CA PRO A 332 22.63 20.26 19.79
C PRO A 332 23.70 21.25 20.29
N ARG A 333 24.73 21.52 19.47
CA ARG A 333 25.82 22.46 19.77
C ARG A 333 25.43 23.93 19.63
N LEU A 334 24.75 24.30 18.55
CA LEU A 334 24.41 25.70 18.26
C LEU A 334 23.11 26.13 18.96
N GLY A 335 22.18 25.17 19.05
CA GLY A 335 20.84 25.34 19.57
C GLY A 335 19.90 24.44 18.78
N MET A 336 19.05 23.71 19.51
CA MET A 336 17.93 22.99 18.92
C MET A 336 16.79 23.99 18.58
N PRO A 337 15.76 23.58 17.81
CA PRO A 337 14.62 24.46 17.49
C PRO A 337 13.93 25.07 18.73
N ASP A 338 13.82 24.31 19.83
CA ASP A 338 13.31 24.78 21.12
C ASP A 338 14.28 25.74 21.87
N GLY A 339 15.41 26.11 21.24
CA GLY A 339 16.44 26.97 21.82
C GLY A 339 17.32 26.28 22.87
N THR A 340 17.07 25.01 23.20
CA THR A 340 17.89 24.24 24.13
C THR A 340 19.30 24.05 23.58
N LYS A 341 20.29 24.28 24.45
CA LYS A 341 21.72 24.18 24.09
C LYS A 341 22.37 23.10 24.93
N TYR A 342 23.18 22.28 24.27
CA TYR A 342 23.94 21.22 24.91
C TYR A 342 25.42 21.54 24.88
N ALA A 343 26.11 21.25 25.99
CA ALA A 343 27.56 21.31 26.04
C ALA A 343 28.15 20.15 25.21
N SER A 344 28.93 20.48 24.18
CA SER A 344 29.52 19.49 23.28
C SER A 344 30.93 19.11 23.72
N LEU A 345 31.19 17.81 23.83
CA LEU A 345 32.50 17.20 24.06
C LEU A 345 32.97 16.42 22.81
N PRO A 346 34.29 16.16 22.69
CA PRO A 346 34.83 15.36 21.59
C PRO A 346 34.14 14.00 21.43
N GLY A 347 33.91 13.60 20.18
CA GLY A 347 33.20 12.36 19.85
C GLY A 347 31.67 12.48 19.83
N SER A 348 31.15 13.67 19.52
CA SER A 348 29.70 13.96 19.46
C SER A 348 28.96 13.57 20.73
N ARG A 349 29.51 13.99 21.87
CA ARG A 349 28.90 13.78 23.20
C ARG A 349 28.26 15.08 23.63
N PHE A 350 26.98 15.05 23.99
CA PHE A 350 26.19 16.24 24.31
C PHE A 350 25.63 16.13 25.71
N TYR A 351 25.89 17.13 26.54
CA TYR A 351 25.44 17.18 27.94
C TYR A 351 24.46 18.33 28.11
N GLY A 352 23.28 18.02 28.65
CA GLY A 352 22.28 18.99 29.03
C GLY A 352 22.62 19.70 30.34
N ASP A 353 21.70 20.53 30.82
CA ASP A 353 21.89 21.23 32.10
C ASP A 353 21.82 20.26 33.29
N ARG A 354 22.68 20.48 34.29
CA ARG A 354 22.69 19.75 35.57
C ARG A 354 22.71 18.22 35.45
N VAL A 355 23.51 17.68 34.53
CA VAL A 355 23.73 16.23 34.42
C VAL A 355 24.71 15.77 35.50
N ALA A 356 24.36 14.71 36.23
CA ALA A 356 25.23 14.09 37.23
C ALA A 356 25.75 12.75 36.70
N THR A 357 27.05 12.67 36.44
CA THR A 357 27.72 11.45 35.95
C THR A 357 28.71 10.93 36.98
N ALA A 358 28.62 9.65 37.33
CA ALA A 358 29.60 8.98 38.16
C ALA A 358 30.98 8.94 37.47
N SER A 359 32.07 8.98 38.25
CA SER A 359 33.44 8.98 37.72
C SER A 359 33.83 7.66 37.02
N THR A 360 33.16 6.56 37.37
CA THR A 360 33.38 5.23 36.79
C THR A 360 32.49 4.95 35.58
N ALA A 361 31.57 5.86 35.24
CA ALA A 361 30.66 5.71 34.09
C ALA A 361 31.41 5.93 32.76
N ALA A 362 31.20 5.05 31.80
CA ALA A 362 31.80 5.10 30.48
C ALA A 362 30.78 5.66 29.46
N ILE A 363 30.93 6.93 29.12
CA ILE A 363 30.10 7.60 28.12
C ILE A 363 30.79 7.49 26.75
N GLY A 364 30.18 6.70 25.89
CA GLY A 364 30.57 6.46 24.51
C GLY A 364 30.32 7.65 23.59
N HIS A 365 30.67 7.47 22.32
CA HIS A 365 30.49 8.48 21.28
C HIS A 365 29.03 8.55 20.79
N ARG A 366 28.66 9.67 20.15
CA ARG A 366 27.29 9.94 19.65
C ARG A 366 26.23 9.75 20.73
N THR A 367 26.45 10.35 21.88
CA THR A 367 25.52 10.27 23.03
C THR A 367 24.97 11.64 23.36
N LEU A 368 23.68 11.70 23.66
CA LEU A 368 23.02 12.91 24.14
C LEU A 368 22.38 12.63 25.49
N LEU A 369 22.72 13.45 26.48
CA LEU A 369 22.18 13.39 27.83
C LEU A 369 21.30 14.60 28.06
N GLY A 370 20.00 14.38 28.26
CA GLY A 370 19.04 15.43 28.60
C GLY A 370 19.32 16.08 29.96
N ALA A 371 18.63 17.19 30.21
CA ALA A 371 18.77 17.93 31.47
C ALA A 371 18.35 17.08 32.69
N HIS A 372 19.04 17.28 33.81
CA HIS A 372 18.80 16.59 35.09
C HIS A 372 18.99 15.06 35.08
N THR A 373 19.66 14.52 34.07
CA THR A 373 19.92 13.09 33.97
C THR A 373 21.01 12.63 34.94
N ARG A 374 20.80 11.46 35.55
CA ARG A 374 21.73 10.82 36.51
C ARG A 374 22.23 9.50 35.95
N VAL A 375 23.55 9.35 35.91
CA VAL A 375 24.23 8.15 35.41
C VAL A 375 25.11 7.60 36.53
N ASP A 376 24.75 6.42 37.04
CA ASP A 376 25.41 5.79 38.19
C ASP A 376 26.71 5.05 37.82
N GLU A 377 27.36 4.46 38.83
CA GLU A 377 28.65 3.79 38.72
C GLU A 377 28.64 2.59 37.76
N HIS A 378 29.77 2.38 37.06
CA HIS A 378 30.00 1.25 36.15
C HIS A 378 29.01 1.12 34.98
N THR A 379 28.29 2.19 34.66
CA THR A 379 27.35 2.22 33.54
C THR A 379 28.06 2.48 32.23
N ILE A 380 27.52 1.92 31.15
CA ILE A 380 28.03 2.13 29.78
C ILE A 380 26.89 2.68 28.94
N VAL A 381 27.04 3.90 28.42
CA VAL A 381 26.07 4.52 27.52
C VAL A 381 26.75 4.82 26.19
N SER A 382 26.28 4.25 25.08
CA SER A 382 26.88 4.48 23.75
C SER A 382 25.82 4.61 22.66
N GLU A 383 26.02 5.53 21.72
CA GLU A 383 25.13 5.75 20.57
C GLU A 383 23.65 5.89 20.96
N SER A 384 23.37 6.52 22.09
CA SER A 384 22.02 6.58 22.69
C SER A 384 21.63 8.02 23.01
N VAL A 385 20.33 8.29 22.93
CA VAL A 385 19.73 9.59 23.27
C VAL A 385 18.91 9.38 24.55
N LEU A 386 19.28 10.10 25.61
CA LEU A 386 18.55 10.11 26.87
C LEU A 386 17.76 11.41 27.01
N GLY A 387 16.48 11.28 27.32
CA GLY A 387 15.56 12.36 27.66
C GLY A 387 15.92 13.12 28.93
N HIS A 388 14.99 13.97 29.34
CA HIS A 388 15.10 14.75 30.57
C HIS A 388 14.76 13.91 31.79
N ARG A 389 15.45 14.16 32.91
CA ARG A 389 15.20 13.52 34.22
C ARG A 389 15.32 11.99 34.19
N VAL A 390 16.19 11.46 33.34
CA VAL A 390 16.45 10.02 33.25
C VAL A 390 17.40 9.59 34.38
N SER A 391 17.15 8.44 35.00
CA SER A 391 18.06 7.83 35.98
C SER A 391 18.51 6.45 35.50
N VAL A 392 19.81 6.27 35.30
CA VAL A 392 20.41 4.99 34.91
C VAL A 392 21.10 4.36 36.12
N GLY A 393 20.59 3.22 36.59
CA GLY A 393 21.12 2.48 37.73
C GLY A 393 22.50 1.84 37.47
N PRO A 394 23.21 1.42 38.54
CA PRO A 394 24.59 0.94 38.45
C PRO A 394 24.74 -0.35 37.65
N SER A 395 25.90 -0.49 37.01
CA SER A 395 26.28 -1.65 36.19
C SER A 395 25.35 -1.94 34.99
N SER A 396 24.56 -0.95 34.57
CA SER A 396 23.66 -1.08 33.41
C SER A 396 24.34 -0.63 32.10
N ALA A 397 23.98 -1.26 31.00
CA ALA A 397 24.49 -0.99 29.66
C ALA A 397 23.36 -0.55 28.71
N VAL A 398 23.46 0.67 28.19
CA VAL A 398 22.49 1.26 27.25
C VAL A 398 23.19 1.54 25.93
N ARG A 399 22.75 0.87 24.87
CA ARG A 399 23.35 0.96 23.53
C ARG A 399 22.28 1.20 22.47
N ASN A 400 22.55 2.08 21.51
CA ASN A 400 21.68 2.30 20.35
C ASN A 400 20.20 2.53 20.71
N SER A 401 19.94 3.13 21.88
CA SER A 401 18.59 3.19 22.45
C SER A 401 18.14 4.64 22.64
N TYR A 402 16.84 4.83 22.57
CA TYR A 402 16.17 6.11 22.66
C TYR A 402 15.27 6.09 23.89
N LEU A 403 15.65 6.86 24.91
CA LEU A 403 14.89 6.97 26.14
C LEU A 403 14.23 8.34 26.17
N TRP A 404 12.92 8.38 26.36
CA TRP A 404 12.18 9.63 26.53
C TRP A 404 12.32 10.17 27.96
N ASP A 405 11.44 11.12 28.32
CA ASP A 405 11.50 11.82 29.60
C ASP A 405 11.03 10.94 30.75
N ASP A 406 11.58 11.20 31.94
CA ASP A 406 11.19 10.55 33.21
C ASP A 406 11.38 9.02 33.25
N VAL A 407 12.32 8.48 32.46
CA VAL A 407 12.63 7.04 32.45
C VAL A 407 13.58 6.69 33.59
N SER A 408 13.27 5.61 34.33
CA SER A 408 14.17 5.05 35.34
C SER A 408 14.58 3.62 35.00
N ILE A 409 15.89 3.38 34.95
CA ILE A 409 16.47 2.06 34.72
C ILE A 409 17.09 1.53 36.01
N GLY A 410 16.77 0.28 36.36
CA GLY A 410 17.32 -0.44 37.50
C GLY A 410 18.79 -0.87 37.32
N ARG A 411 19.22 -1.77 38.20
CA ARG A 411 20.58 -2.31 38.26
C ARG A 411 20.78 -3.45 37.27
N ASN A 412 22.00 -3.58 36.75
CA ASN A 412 22.40 -4.69 35.87
C ASN A 412 21.48 -4.88 34.65
N CYS A 413 20.93 -3.80 34.10
CA CYS A 413 20.06 -3.87 32.93
C CYS A 413 20.88 -3.79 31.63
N VAL A 414 20.47 -4.54 30.62
CA VAL A 414 21.06 -4.47 29.28
C VAL A 414 19.98 -4.06 28.29
N ILE A 415 20.16 -2.90 27.67
CA ILE A 415 19.22 -2.32 26.71
C ILE A 415 19.98 -2.04 25.41
N ASP A 416 19.60 -2.71 24.33
CA ASP A 416 20.19 -2.53 23.00
C ASP A 416 19.09 -2.31 21.96
N GLY A 417 19.14 -1.21 21.21
CA GLY A 417 18.25 -0.97 20.07
C GLY A 417 16.77 -0.80 20.43
N CYS A 418 16.45 -0.20 21.57
CA CYS A 418 15.07 -0.05 22.07
C CYS A 418 14.58 1.41 22.06
N ILE A 419 13.27 1.60 21.95
CA ILE A 419 12.60 2.88 22.21
C ILE A 419 11.76 2.73 23.48
N LEU A 420 12.04 3.58 24.48
CA LEU A 420 11.28 3.63 25.73
C LEU A 420 10.47 4.91 25.82
N GLY A 421 9.17 4.75 26.03
CA GLY A 421 8.20 5.80 26.26
C GLY A 421 8.46 6.63 27.52
N ARG A 422 7.62 7.64 27.74
CA ARG A 422 7.68 8.53 28.91
C ARG A 422 7.28 7.81 30.18
N GLY A 423 7.98 8.11 31.28
CA GLY A 423 7.64 7.55 32.60
C GLY A 423 7.78 6.04 32.70
N VAL A 424 8.59 5.42 31.83
CA VAL A 424 8.85 3.97 31.89
C VAL A 424 9.79 3.64 33.05
N HIS A 425 9.42 2.62 33.82
CA HIS A 425 10.23 2.12 34.93
C HIS A 425 10.69 0.68 34.64
N ILE A 426 12.00 0.50 34.43
CA ILE A 426 12.62 -0.80 34.27
C ILE A 426 13.25 -1.20 35.61
N LEU A 427 12.83 -2.34 36.16
CA LEU A 427 13.38 -2.88 37.42
C LEU A 427 14.72 -3.59 37.21
N ASP A 428 15.26 -4.21 38.26
CA ASP A 428 16.59 -4.81 38.24
C ASP A 428 16.65 -6.08 37.36
N HIS A 429 17.83 -6.33 36.77
CA HIS A 429 18.13 -7.54 36.00
C HIS A 429 17.29 -7.76 34.73
N VAL A 430 16.91 -6.67 34.05
CA VAL A 430 16.13 -6.74 32.81
C VAL A 430 17.03 -6.75 31.58
N HIS A 431 16.69 -7.61 30.62
CA HIS A 431 17.35 -7.71 29.31
C HIS A 431 16.38 -7.36 28.19
N LEU A 432 16.58 -6.20 27.57
CA LEU A 432 15.83 -5.74 26.40
C LEU A 432 16.69 -5.89 25.15
N THR A 433 16.16 -6.65 24.18
CA THR A 433 16.82 -6.90 22.90
C THR A 433 16.31 -5.93 21.82
N HIS A 434 17.04 -5.85 20.70
CA HIS A 434 16.78 -4.88 19.64
C HIS A 434 15.37 -4.97 19.05
N GLY A 435 14.86 -3.81 18.61
CA GLY A 435 13.53 -3.69 18.03
C GLY A 435 12.39 -3.67 19.05
N THR A 436 12.69 -3.71 20.36
CA THR A 436 11.68 -3.63 21.41
C THR A 436 11.16 -2.19 21.57
N MET A 437 9.84 -2.02 21.61
CA MET A 437 9.18 -0.75 21.89
C MET A 437 8.34 -0.86 23.15
N VAL A 438 8.50 0.09 24.07
CA VAL A 438 7.78 0.14 25.34
C VAL A 438 6.97 1.43 25.38
N GLY A 439 5.65 1.31 25.49
CA GLY A 439 4.69 2.41 25.60
C GLY A 439 4.86 3.22 26.89
N ASP A 440 4.11 4.30 26.99
CA ASP A 440 4.26 5.25 28.09
C ASP A 440 3.74 4.64 29.41
N GLY A 441 4.43 4.95 30.52
CA GLY A 441 4.03 4.53 31.86
C GLY A 441 4.16 3.03 32.17
N CYS A 442 4.70 2.21 31.26
CA CYS A 442 4.92 0.80 31.50
C CYS A 442 5.97 0.54 32.59
N VAL A 443 5.72 -0.49 33.40
CA VAL A 443 6.66 -0.99 34.41
C VAL A 443 7.03 -2.42 34.07
N ILE A 444 8.33 -2.68 33.84
CA ILE A 444 8.83 -4.02 33.54
C ILE A 444 9.32 -4.67 34.83
N GLY A 445 8.83 -5.89 35.11
CA GLY A 445 9.19 -6.68 36.28
C GLY A 445 10.69 -6.98 36.39
N PRO A 446 11.20 -7.35 37.57
CA PRO A 446 12.59 -7.77 37.72
C PRO A 446 12.81 -9.15 37.08
N ASP A 447 14.05 -9.42 36.66
CA ASP A 447 14.50 -10.71 36.07
C ASP A 447 13.78 -11.12 34.77
N VAL A 448 13.38 -10.15 33.94
CA VAL A 448 12.66 -10.37 32.67
C VAL A 448 13.60 -10.21 31.47
N SER A 449 13.51 -11.14 30.52
CA SER A 449 14.15 -11.03 29.20
C SER A 449 13.09 -11.02 28.09
N LEU A 450 13.04 -9.93 27.32
CA LEU A 450 12.10 -9.79 26.20
C LEU A 450 12.76 -10.20 24.87
N PRO A 451 12.06 -10.97 24.01
CA PRO A 451 12.56 -11.32 22.69
C PRO A 451 12.59 -10.10 21.76
N ALA A 452 13.36 -10.20 20.67
CA ALA A 452 13.51 -9.10 19.72
C ALA A 452 12.16 -8.74 19.08
N PHE A 453 12.00 -7.46 18.73
CA PHE A 453 10.79 -6.91 18.12
C PHE A 453 9.51 -6.97 18.99
N SER A 454 9.66 -7.15 20.30
CA SER A 454 8.54 -7.12 21.24
C SER A 454 7.93 -5.73 21.39
N ARG A 455 6.61 -5.66 21.58
CA ARG A 455 5.89 -4.41 21.85
C ARG A 455 5.17 -4.54 23.19
N VAL A 456 5.38 -3.59 24.08
CA VAL A 456 4.76 -3.56 25.41
C VAL A 456 3.98 -2.27 25.54
N SER A 457 2.74 -2.36 26.01
CA SER A 457 1.85 -1.20 26.20
C SER A 457 1.09 -1.32 27.52
N MET A 458 0.61 -0.19 28.02
CA MET A 458 -0.40 -0.17 29.09
C MET A 458 -1.79 -0.58 28.59
N HIS A 459 -2.06 -0.35 27.30
CA HIS A 459 -3.32 -0.69 26.65
C HIS A 459 -3.22 -2.05 25.98
N GLY A 460 -4.23 -2.91 26.22
CA GLY A 460 -4.43 -4.16 25.48
C GLY A 460 -4.41 -3.92 23.97
N TYR A 461 -3.86 -4.87 23.22
CA TYR A 461 -3.84 -4.79 21.76
C TYR A 461 -5.27 -4.71 21.21
N ARG A 462 -5.57 -3.68 20.41
CA ARG A 462 -6.84 -3.52 19.68
C ARG A 462 -6.60 -3.80 18.21
N ALA A 463 -7.29 -4.79 17.63
CA ALA A 463 -7.10 -5.18 16.23
C ALA A 463 -7.88 -4.28 15.24
N CYS A 464 -8.96 -3.65 15.70
CA CYS A 464 -9.92 -2.87 14.91
C CYS A 464 -10.43 -1.68 15.72
N GLU A 465 -10.63 -0.52 15.07
CA GLU A 465 -11.09 0.73 15.71
C GLU A 465 -12.63 0.80 15.88
N ASP A 466 -13.39 -0.15 15.31
CA ASP A 466 -14.87 -0.14 15.31
C ASP A 466 -15.54 -0.98 16.42
N ASP A 467 -14.79 -1.73 17.23
CA ASP A 467 -15.35 -2.46 18.38
C ASP A 467 -15.53 -1.55 19.61
N SER A 468 -16.45 -0.61 19.50
CA SER A 468 -16.80 0.36 20.56
C SER A 468 -17.51 -0.26 21.79
N ASP A 469 -17.86 -1.54 21.75
CA ASP A 469 -18.66 -2.20 22.79
C ASP A 469 -17.92 -3.26 23.64
N THR A 470 -16.62 -3.47 23.43
CA THR A 470 -15.86 -4.36 24.33
C THR A 470 -15.26 -3.55 25.48
N GLU A 471 -15.93 -3.57 26.63
CA GLU A 471 -15.39 -3.08 27.91
C GLU A 471 -13.91 -3.48 28.01
N ALA A 472 -13.03 -2.50 28.23
CA ALA A 472 -11.61 -2.74 28.42
C ALA A 472 -11.44 -3.70 29.60
N ALA A 473 -11.32 -5.00 29.31
CA ALA A 473 -11.01 -5.98 30.33
C ALA A 473 -9.64 -5.59 30.89
N ASP A 474 -9.65 -5.16 32.16
CA ASP A 474 -8.46 -5.04 33.00
C ASP A 474 -7.78 -6.42 32.97
N THR A 475 -6.88 -6.57 32.00
CA THR A 475 -6.18 -7.82 31.75
C THR A 475 -4.98 -7.79 32.67
N ASP A 476 -5.04 -8.67 33.67
CA ASP A 476 -3.98 -8.93 34.62
C ASP A 476 -2.61 -8.90 33.94
N ALA A 477 -1.64 -8.23 34.57
CA ALA A 477 -0.26 -8.15 34.10
C ALA A 477 0.20 -9.53 33.62
N ASP A 478 0.52 -9.61 32.33
CA ASP A 478 0.97 -10.83 31.67
C ASP A 478 2.05 -11.47 32.55
N THR A 479 1.85 -12.73 32.94
CA THR A 479 2.78 -13.44 33.82
C THR A 479 4.21 -13.50 33.26
N THR A 480 4.38 -13.21 31.96
CA THR A 480 5.64 -13.11 31.21
C THR A 480 6.44 -11.83 31.49
N LEU A 481 5.80 -10.73 31.89
CA LEU A 481 6.44 -9.47 32.26
C LEU A 481 6.81 -9.39 33.75
N GLY A 482 6.50 -10.44 34.53
CA GLY A 482 6.83 -10.56 35.96
C GLY A 482 5.76 -9.98 36.89
N LYS A 483 5.72 -10.45 38.15
CA LYS A 483 4.63 -10.18 39.12
C LYS A 483 4.44 -8.72 39.53
N ALA A 484 5.42 -7.86 39.28
CA ALA A 484 5.39 -6.43 39.59
C ALA A 484 5.26 -5.56 38.34
N SER A 485 5.01 -6.18 37.18
CA SER A 485 4.85 -5.44 35.94
C SER A 485 3.49 -4.77 35.83
N ARG A 486 3.50 -3.67 35.08
CA ARG A 486 2.30 -2.94 34.70
C ARG A 486 2.40 -2.70 33.19
N GLY A 487 1.64 -3.46 32.43
CA GLY A 487 1.62 -3.47 30.97
C GLY A 487 1.33 -4.88 30.44
N CYS A 488 0.74 -4.95 29.25
CA CYS A 488 0.50 -6.17 28.50
C CYS A 488 1.53 -6.31 27.37
N LEU A 489 1.95 -7.54 27.09
CA LEU A 489 2.77 -7.83 25.92
C LEU A 489 1.85 -7.93 24.71
N TRP A 490 2.11 -7.13 23.67
CA TRP A 490 1.37 -7.26 22.43
C TRP A 490 1.79 -8.53 21.67
N PRO A 491 0.87 -9.16 20.93
CA PRO A 491 1.21 -10.30 20.10
C PRO A 491 2.40 -9.99 19.17
N PRO A 492 3.35 -10.91 19.01
CA PRO A 492 4.46 -10.70 18.09
C PRO A 492 3.95 -10.52 16.66
N ILE A 493 4.64 -9.68 15.88
CA ILE A 493 4.26 -9.32 14.50
C ILE A 493 4.06 -10.57 13.61
N THR A 494 4.69 -11.70 13.94
CA THR A 494 4.61 -12.97 13.20
C THR A 494 3.33 -13.76 13.41
N THR A 495 2.61 -13.60 14.52
CA THR A 495 1.38 -14.37 14.80
C THR A 495 0.14 -13.74 14.18
N ARG A 496 0.28 -12.61 13.46
CA ARG A 496 -0.78 -12.04 12.62
C ARG A 496 -1.26 -12.97 11.49
N SER A 497 -0.58 -14.10 11.25
CA SER A 497 -0.87 -15.05 10.17
C SER A 497 -1.51 -16.37 10.63
N ALA A 498 -2.06 -16.49 11.85
CA ALA A 498 -2.54 -17.80 12.34
C ALA A 498 -3.87 -17.80 13.11
N SER A 499 -4.52 -16.66 13.34
CA SER A 499 -5.77 -16.63 14.12
C SER A 499 -6.72 -15.47 13.83
N ALA A 500 -6.64 -14.88 12.65
CA ALA A 500 -7.73 -14.11 12.07
C ALA A 500 -7.96 -14.73 10.70
N ASP A 501 -9.21 -15.04 10.43
CA ASP A 501 -9.66 -16.03 9.46
C ASP A 501 -9.04 -15.82 8.07
N GLU A 502 -8.76 -16.93 7.39
CA GLU A 502 -8.46 -16.99 5.96
C GLU A 502 -9.73 -16.67 5.14
N ASP A 503 -10.42 -15.58 5.50
CA ASP A 503 -11.66 -15.13 4.89
C ASP A 503 -11.38 -13.80 4.14
N GLU A 504 -11.26 -13.94 2.82
CA GLU A 504 -11.69 -13.05 1.72
C GLU A 504 -11.27 -11.56 1.64
N ASP A 505 -10.67 -10.93 2.65
CA ASP A 505 -10.31 -9.49 2.60
C ASP A 505 -8.79 -9.21 2.53
N GLU A 506 -7.95 -10.17 2.12
CA GLU A 506 -6.50 -9.95 2.00
C GLU A 506 -6.10 -9.01 0.86
N ASP A 507 -6.96 -8.83 -0.14
CA ASP A 507 -6.67 -8.01 -1.33
C ASP A 507 -6.79 -6.49 -1.07
N GLU A 508 -7.47 -6.06 0.00
CA GLU A 508 -7.60 -4.63 0.36
C GLU A 508 -6.48 -4.11 1.27
N ARG A 509 -5.64 -5.00 1.83
CA ARG A 509 -4.53 -4.58 2.70
C ARG A 509 -3.30 -4.20 1.88
N ASP A 510 -2.95 -2.92 1.95
CA ASP A 510 -1.72 -2.31 1.44
C ASP A 510 -0.49 -3.26 1.45
N GLU A 511 0.07 -3.57 0.28
CA GLU A 511 1.18 -4.55 0.15
C GLU A 511 2.41 -4.20 1.01
N LEU A 512 2.67 -2.91 1.23
CA LEU A 512 3.73 -2.42 2.11
C LEU A 512 3.46 -2.62 3.60
N GLU A 513 2.19 -2.70 4.00
CA GLU A 513 1.78 -2.86 5.40
C GLU A 513 1.62 -4.34 5.82
N ARG A 514 1.91 -5.26 4.88
CA ARG A 514 2.02 -6.69 5.18
C ARG A 514 2.93 -6.91 6.41
N PRO A 515 2.54 -7.79 7.34
CA PRO A 515 3.27 -8.00 8.60
C PRO A 515 4.73 -8.44 8.39
N CYS A 516 5.02 -9.10 7.26
CA CYS A 516 6.38 -9.46 6.85
C CYS A 516 7.27 -8.21 6.63
N ASN A 517 6.72 -7.17 6.00
CA ASN A 517 7.42 -5.90 5.80
C ASN A 517 7.55 -5.11 7.12
N ALA A 518 6.61 -5.28 8.06
CA ALA A 518 6.62 -4.56 9.33
C ALA A 518 7.87 -4.82 10.19
N LYS A 519 8.51 -6.00 10.08
CA LYS A 519 9.81 -6.26 10.73
C LYS A 519 10.95 -5.43 10.14
N LEU A 520 10.92 -5.14 8.85
CA LEU A 520 11.95 -4.36 8.16
C LEU A 520 11.94 -2.88 8.58
N PHE A 521 10.79 -2.39 9.03
CA PHE A 521 10.61 -1.03 9.54
C PHE A 521 11.13 -0.83 10.98
N MET A 522 11.46 -1.91 11.69
CA MET A 522 11.96 -1.84 13.06
C MET A 522 13.45 -1.46 13.12
N ILE A 523 13.90 -0.98 14.28
CA ILE A 523 15.31 -0.64 14.51
C ILE A 523 16.18 -1.90 14.36
N ARG A 524 17.19 -1.81 13.50
CA ARG A 524 18.11 -2.92 13.15
C ARG A 524 17.31 -4.14 12.68
N PRO A 525 16.68 -4.05 11.50
CA PRO A 525 15.92 -5.18 10.98
C PRO A 525 16.85 -6.37 10.76
N ASP A 526 16.36 -7.57 11.05
CA ASP A 526 17.07 -8.79 10.69
C ASP A 526 16.99 -8.96 9.17
N MET A 527 18.13 -8.81 8.50
CA MET A 527 18.20 -8.88 7.04
C MET A 527 18.30 -10.33 6.53
N SER A 528 18.28 -11.33 7.42
CA SER A 528 18.30 -12.75 7.04
C SER A 528 17.10 -13.14 6.16
N ASP A 529 15.94 -12.52 6.43
CA ASP A 529 14.69 -12.82 5.73
C ASP A 529 14.66 -12.17 4.34
N VAL A 530 15.45 -11.10 4.13
CA VAL A 530 15.65 -10.48 2.82
C VAL A 530 16.80 -11.22 2.14
N VAL A 531 16.49 -12.35 1.51
CA VAL A 531 17.43 -13.02 0.61
C VAL A 531 17.69 -12.09 -0.57
N LEU A 532 18.71 -11.25 -0.43
CA LEU A 532 19.38 -10.53 -1.50
C LEU A 532 20.19 -11.56 -2.31
N SER A 533 19.55 -12.60 -2.84
CA SER A 533 20.14 -13.34 -3.93
C SER A 533 20.22 -12.36 -5.09
N ASP A 534 21.46 -12.10 -5.52
CA ASP A 534 21.76 -11.41 -6.75
C ASP A 534 21.06 -12.18 -7.88
N ALA A 535 19.88 -11.71 -8.29
CA ALA A 535 19.17 -12.15 -9.48
C ALA A 535 19.92 -11.79 -10.78
N MET A 536 21.26 -11.64 -10.71
CA MET A 536 22.16 -11.65 -11.85
C MET A 536 22.58 -13.08 -12.22
N SER A 537 22.29 -14.11 -11.41
CA SER A 537 22.66 -15.49 -11.72
C SER A 537 21.60 -16.31 -12.48
N ASP A 538 20.34 -15.87 -12.52
CA ASP A 538 19.24 -16.69 -13.06
C ASP A 538 18.69 -16.19 -14.41
N LEU A 539 19.35 -15.19 -15.03
CA LEU A 539 19.05 -14.73 -16.39
C LEU A 539 20.02 -15.27 -17.45
N SER A 540 20.82 -16.27 -17.11
CA SER A 540 21.73 -16.94 -18.04
C SER A 540 21.50 -18.45 -18.11
N SER A 541 20.29 -18.89 -18.47
CA SER A 541 20.05 -20.21 -19.11
C SER A 541 18.59 -20.39 -19.54
N ILE A 542 18.01 -19.44 -20.27
CA ILE A 542 16.87 -19.79 -21.14
C ILE A 542 17.49 -20.16 -22.49
N ASP A 543 17.89 -21.43 -22.58
CA ASP A 543 18.30 -22.03 -23.85
C ASP A 543 17.06 -22.05 -24.74
N ALA A 544 17.10 -21.26 -25.81
CA ALA A 544 16.07 -21.17 -26.83
C ALA A 544 16.09 -22.36 -27.81
N ASP A 545 16.48 -23.54 -27.33
CA ASP A 545 16.58 -24.78 -28.12
C ASP A 545 15.97 -25.94 -27.31
N THR A 546 14.64 -25.98 -27.20
CA THR A 546 13.92 -27.21 -26.85
C THR A 546 12.66 -27.27 -27.69
N GLU A 547 12.85 -27.61 -28.96
CA GLU A 547 11.80 -28.16 -29.81
C GLU A 547 11.42 -29.55 -29.25
N PRO A 548 10.13 -29.85 -29.01
CA PRO A 548 9.71 -31.21 -28.74
C PRO A 548 9.79 -32.05 -30.02
N ASP A 549 10.66 -33.05 -30.01
CA ASP A 549 10.73 -34.12 -31.00
C ASP A 549 9.34 -34.75 -31.23
N LEU A 550 8.70 -34.44 -32.35
CA LEU A 550 7.62 -35.25 -32.93
C LEU A 550 7.99 -35.60 -34.37
N ASN A 551 8.60 -36.77 -34.49
CA ASN A 551 8.99 -37.42 -35.72
C ASN A 551 7.81 -38.25 -36.25
N SER A 552 7.16 -37.82 -37.33
CA SER A 552 6.41 -38.72 -38.23
C SER A 552 6.31 -38.14 -39.65
N GLU A 553 7.33 -38.45 -40.45
CA GLU A 553 7.31 -38.86 -41.86
C GLU A 553 6.28 -38.21 -42.82
N SER A 554 6.78 -37.33 -43.71
CA SER A 554 6.48 -37.42 -45.15
C SER A 554 7.55 -36.66 -45.96
N GLU A 555 8.18 -37.38 -46.88
CA GLU A 555 9.23 -36.99 -47.82
C GLU A 555 8.74 -35.97 -48.86
N ASP A 556 9.60 -35.01 -49.26
CA ASP A 556 9.93 -34.72 -50.66
C ASP A 556 10.98 -33.58 -50.79
N GLU A 557 11.70 -33.62 -51.92
CA GLU A 557 13.08 -33.19 -52.16
C GLU A 557 13.29 -31.71 -52.58
N ASP A 558 14.56 -31.30 -52.43
CA ASP A 558 15.39 -30.42 -53.29
C ASP A 558 15.37 -28.87 -53.20
N ASP A 559 16.51 -28.40 -52.65
CA ASP A 559 17.52 -27.48 -53.22
C ASP A 559 17.39 -25.94 -53.23
N SER A 560 18.42 -25.37 -52.56
CA SER A 560 19.26 -24.22 -52.96
C SER A 560 19.01 -22.80 -52.41
N ASP A 561 20.08 -22.35 -51.74
CA ASP A 561 20.76 -21.06 -51.87
C ASP A 561 20.21 -19.76 -51.23
N THR A 562 20.97 -19.35 -50.20
CA THR A 562 21.65 -18.05 -50.04
C THR A 562 20.90 -16.85 -49.44
N SER A 563 21.60 -16.27 -48.46
CA SER A 563 21.61 -14.86 -48.03
C SER A 563 20.42 -14.33 -47.24
N SER A 564 20.67 -14.11 -45.94
CA SER A 564 20.10 -12.97 -45.22
C SER A 564 20.45 -11.67 -45.95
N PRO A 565 19.55 -10.68 -45.94
CA PRO A 565 19.82 -9.58 -45.02
C PRO A 565 18.58 -9.10 -44.26
N ASN A 566 18.86 -8.61 -43.05
CA ASN A 566 18.03 -7.72 -42.25
C ASN A 566 17.20 -6.74 -43.10
N SER A 567 15.88 -6.77 -42.89
CA SER A 567 15.05 -5.58 -42.99
C SER A 567 13.86 -5.72 -42.04
N TRP A 568 13.97 -5.08 -40.88
CA TRP A 568 12.84 -4.79 -40.01
C TRP A 568 11.85 -3.92 -40.80
N SER A 569 10.78 -4.54 -41.31
CA SER A 569 9.70 -3.82 -41.97
C SER A 569 8.43 -3.98 -41.18
N ALA A 570 7.92 -2.83 -40.72
CA ALA A 570 6.53 -2.61 -40.45
C ALA A 570 5.69 -2.95 -41.68
N TYR A 571 4.81 -3.94 -41.54
CA TYR A 571 3.55 -4.16 -42.26
C TYR A 571 2.67 -4.89 -41.24
N GLY A 572 1.64 -4.27 -40.66
CA GLY A 572 0.37 -4.09 -41.35
C GLY A 572 -0.41 -5.40 -41.27
N ASN A 573 -1.09 -5.63 -40.14
CA ASN A 573 -1.99 -6.77 -39.94
C ASN A 573 -3.06 -6.77 -41.04
N MET A 574 -2.97 -7.74 -41.95
CA MET A 574 -3.99 -7.94 -42.97
C MET A 574 -4.49 -9.38 -42.83
N SER A 575 -5.67 -9.52 -42.23
CA SER A 575 -6.43 -10.78 -42.17
C SER A 575 -6.82 -11.18 -43.60
N LEU A 576 -6.43 -12.39 -44.01
CA LEU A 576 -6.81 -13.00 -45.28
C LEU A 576 -7.91 -14.02 -45.01
N THR A 577 -9.15 -13.64 -45.25
CA THR A 577 -10.31 -14.56 -45.21
C THR A 577 -10.25 -15.51 -46.40
N LEU A 578 -10.10 -16.81 -46.15
CA LEU A 578 -10.30 -17.86 -47.15
C LEU A 578 -11.81 -18.04 -47.44
N PRO A 579 -12.20 -18.60 -48.59
CA PRO A 579 -13.59 -18.64 -49.04
C PRO A 579 -14.52 -19.61 -48.26
N ASP A 580 -14.05 -20.26 -47.20
CA ASP A 580 -14.77 -21.36 -46.52
C ASP A 580 -15.00 -21.13 -45.01
N GLY A 581 -15.10 -19.87 -44.58
CA GLY A 581 -15.71 -19.50 -43.29
C GLY A 581 -15.02 -19.99 -42.00
N THR A 582 -13.91 -20.72 -42.08
CA THR A 582 -13.08 -21.05 -40.91
C THR A 582 -11.99 -20.02 -40.76
N ASP A 583 -12.09 -19.17 -39.74
CA ASP A 583 -11.06 -18.18 -39.41
C ASP A 583 -9.72 -18.89 -39.14
N SER A 584 -8.73 -18.65 -40.00
CA SER A 584 -7.36 -19.11 -39.80
C SER A 584 -6.69 -18.22 -38.74
N LEU A 585 -7.05 -18.41 -37.48
CA LEU A 585 -6.38 -17.79 -36.34
C LEU A 585 -4.90 -18.19 -36.33
N THR A 586 -4.02 -17.20 -36.21
CA THR A 586 -2.59 -17.43 -35.99
C THR A 586 -2.37 -18.20 -34.68
N TYR A 587 -1.23 -18.87 -34.53
CA TYR A 587 -0.92 -19.65 -33.32
C TYR A 587 -0.99 -18.81 -32.03
N GLY A 588 -0.60 -17.52 -32.10
CA GLY A 588 -0.71 -16.57 -31.00
C GLY A 588 -2.17 -16.24 -30.63
N GLU A 589 -3.01 -15.95 -31.63
CA GLU A 589 -4.44 -15.67 -31.41
C GLU A 589 -5.16 -16.89 -30.83
N LYS A 590 -4.84 -18.11 -31.27
CA LYS A 590 -5.40 -19.33 -30.67
C LYS A 590 -5.03 -19.46 -29.19
N ARG A 591 -3.78 -19.19 -28.83
CA ARG A 591 -3.32 -19.26 -27.44
C ARG A 591 -4.02 -18.24 -26.56
N GLU A 592 -4.13 -16.99 -27.04
CA GLU A 592 -4.82 -15.91 -26.34
C GLU A 592 -6.32 -16.20 -26.18
N THR A 593 -6.99 -16.73 -27.21
CA THR A 593 -8.40 -17.14 -27.09
C THR A 593 -8.60 -18.26 -26.09
N GLN A 594 -7.66 -19.21 -26.01
CA GLN A 594 -7.72 -20.31 -25.04
C GLN A 594 -7.47 -19.83 -23.60
N GLU A 595 -6.53 -18.90 -23.41
CA GLU A 595 -6.26 -18.27 -22.12
C GLU A 595 -7.51 -17.53 -21.62
N ARG A 596 -8.14 -16.71 -22.47
CA ARG A 596 -9.41 -16.01 -22.17
C ARG A 596 -10.56 -16.98 -21.84
N LEU A 597 -10.67 -18.08 -22.57
CA LEU A 597 -11.68 -19.11 -22.30
C LEU A 597 -11.43 -19.80 -20.95
N ASN A 598 -10.18 -20.06 -20.59
CA ASN A 598 -9.83 -20.69 -19.31
C ASN A 598 -10.09 -19.73 -18.14
N GLU A 599 -9.71 -18.46 -18.26
CA GLU A 599 -10.03 -17.40 -17.29
C GLU A 599 -11.54 -17.28 -17.09
N PHE A 600 -12.30 -17.22 -18.19
CA PHE A 600 -13.76 -17.20 -18.15
C PHE A 600 -14.33 -18.42 -17.42
N ARG A 601 -13.86 -19.64 -17.71
CA ARG A 601 -14.35 -20.86 -17.04
C ARG A 601 -14.05 -20.86 -15.54
N GLN A 602 -12.88 -20.36 -15.15
CA GLN A 602 -12.50 -20.26 -13.74
C GLN A 602 -13.38 -19.24 -13.01
N GLU A 603 -13.55 -18.05 -13.57
CA GLU A 603 -14.34 -16.97 -12.99
C GLU A 603 -15.85 -17.32 -12.94
N ALA A 604 -16.38 -17.92 -14.01
CA ALA A 604 -17.78 -18.34 -14.07
C ALA A 604 -18.08 -19.42 -13.03
N ARG A 605 -17.14 -20.34 -12.81
CA ARG A 605 -17.27 -21.36 -11.76
C ARG A 605 -17.22 -20.75 -10.37
N ALA A 606 -16.28 -19.84 -10.11
CA ALA A 606 -16.18 -19.15 -8.82
C ALA A 606 -17.45 -18.33 -8.53
N SER A 607 -17.98 -17.62 -9.54
CA SER A 607 -19.23 -16.86 -9.44
C SER A 607 -20.42 -17.77 -9.09
N LEU A 608 -20.52 -18.94 -9.73
CA LEU A 608 -21.55 -19.93 -9.43
C LEU A 608 -21.38 -20.57 -8.04
N GLU A 609 -20.15 -20.77 -7.57
CA GLU A 609 -19.85 -21.26 -6.21
C GLU A 609 -20.26 -20.22 -5.15
N ARG A 610 -19.86 -18.95 -5.32
CA ARG A 610 -20.31 -17.82 -4.47
C ARG A 610 -21.83 -17.71 -4.43
N ALA A 611 -22.48 -17.73 -5.60
CA ALA A 611 -23.94 -17.64 -5.70
C ALA A 611 -24.67 -18.78 -4.98
N PHE A 612 -24.04 -19.97 -4.89
CA PHE A 612 -24.59 -21.11 -4.17
C PHE A 612 -24.41 -20.98 -2.64
N GLU A 613 -23.24 -20.54 -2.19
CA GLU A 613 -22.91 -20.38 -0.77
C GLU A 613 -23.73 -19.24 -0.13
N GLU A 614 -23.85 -18.12 -0.84
CA GLU A 614 -24.61 -16.94 -0.40
C GLU A 614 -26.12 -17.04 -0.68
N LYS A 615 -26.56 -18.08 -1.40
CA LYS A 615 -27.96 -18.31 -1.83
C LYS A 615 -28.55 -17.11 -2.57
N HIS A 616 -27.84 -16.61 -3.57
CA HIS A 616 -28.33 -15.55 -4.43
C HIS A 616 -29.62 -15.94 -5.15
N ALA A 617 -30.39 -14.91 -5.54
CA ALA A 617 -31.49 -15.09 -6.47
C ALA A 617 -30.95 -15.53 -7.84
N PRO A 618 -31.61 -16.47 -8.54
CA PRO A 618 -31.15 -16.99 -9.84
C PRO A 618 -30.97 -15.87 -10.88
N ASP A 619 -31.81 -14.84 -10.84
CA ASP A 619 -31.75 -13.68 -11.74
C ASP A 619 -30.43 -12.87 -11.56
N ASN A 620 -29.94 -12.73 -10.33
CA ASN A 620 -28.68 -12.02 -10.08
C ASN A 620 -27.48 -12.81 -10.64
N ALA A 621 -27.48 -14.14 -10.45
CA ALA A 621 -26.46 -15.01 -11.02
C ALA A 621 -26.49 -15.01 -12.55
N ALA A 622 -27.68 -14.91 -13.16
CA ALA A 622 -27.82 -14.81 -14.59
C ALA A 622 -27.25 -13.48 -15.14
N ILE A 623 -27.51 -12.36 -14.45
CA ILE A 623 -26.92 -11.05 -14.79
C ILE A 623 -25.40 -11.09 -14.68
N GLU A 624 -24.84 -11.65 -13.61
CA GLU A 624 -23.39 -11.79 -13.40
C GLU A 624 -22.74 -12.61 -14.53
N LEU A 625 -23.29 -13.78 -14.84
CA LEU A 625 -22.80 -14.62 -15.94
C LEU A 625 -22.94 -13.95 -17.31
N LYS A 626 -24.02 -13.19 -17.54
CA LYS A 626 -24.20 -12.43 -18.77
C LYS A 626 -23.19 -11.30 -18.88
N THR A 627 -22.91 -10.58 -17.79
CA THR A 627 -21.88 -9.54 -17.77
C THR A 627 -20.49 -10.14 -17.98
N LEU A 628 -20.18 -11.27 -17.35
CA LEU A 628 -18.93 -11.98 -17.51
C LEU A 628 -18.75 -12.46 -18.96
N ARG A 629 -19.81 -13.01 -19.57
CA ARG A 629 -19.82 -13.38 -20.99
C ARG A 629 -19.50 -12.18 -21.89
N MET A 630 -20.14 -11.03 -21.63
CA MET A 630 -19.89 -9.82 -22.43
C MET A 630 -18.47 -9.29 -22.24
N ALA A 631 -17.91 -9.39 -21.03
CA ALA A 631 -16.53 -8.98 -20.73
C ALA A 631 -15.50 -9.88 -21.44
N SER A 632 -15.69 -11.19 -21.39
CA SER A 632 -14.77 -12.17 -22.00
C SER A 632 -15.01 -12.42 -23.50
N ASN A 633 -16.09 -11.86 -24.07
CA ASN A 633 -16.51 -12.06 -25.46
C ASN A 633 -16.60 -13.55 -25.86
N VAL A 634 -17.21 -14.37 -24.99
CA VAL A 634 -17.32 -15.83 -25.14
C VAL A 634 -18.67 -16.19 -25.77
N PRO A 635 -18.74 -17.21 -26.66
CA PRO A 635 -20.01 -17.65 -27.24
C PRO A 635 -21.00 -18.16 -26.17
N PRO A 636 -22.32 -17.99 -26.39
CA PRO A 636 -23.35 -18.36 -25.40
C PRO A 636 -23.37 -19.87 -25.07
N GLY A 637 -22.89 -20.73 -25.98
CA GLY A 637 -22.79 -22.18 -25.76
C GLY A 637 -21.84 -22.56 -24.62
N GLU A 638 -20.76 -21.81 -24.41
CA GLU A 638 -19.81 -22.06 -23.32
C GLU A 638 -20.41 -21.72 -21.95
N VAL A 639 -21.20 -20.65 -21.86
CA VAL A 639 -21.94 -20.28 -20.64
C VAL A 639 -22.94 -21.38 -20.28
N ARG A 640 -23.71 -21.86 -21.27
CA ARG A 640 -24.63 -23.01 -21.11
C ARG A 640 -23.89 -24.22 -20.56
N ARG A 641 -22.73 -24.55 -21.14
CA ARG A 641 -21.92 -25.70 -20.74
C ARG A 641 -21.43 -25.59 -19.30
N MET A 642 -20.98 -24.40 -18.88
CA MET A 642 -20.54 -24.16 -17.50
C MET A 642 -21.69 -24.29 -16.49
N VAL A 643 -22.83 -23.65 -16.75
CA VAL A 643 -24.00 -23.72 -15.86
C VAL A 643 -24.51 -25.16 -15.74
N VAL A 644 -24.65 -25.86 -16.87
CA VAL A 644 -25.13 -27.26 -16.90
C VAL A 644 -24.14 -28.19 -16.19
N SER A 645 -22.84 -28.07 -16.46
CA SER A 645 -21.82 -28.92 -15.82
C SER A 645 -21.72 -28.67 -14.31
N PHE A 646 -21.88 -27.43 -13.87
CA PHE A 646 -21.85 -27.06 -12.45
C PHE A 646 -23.09 -27.60 -11.70
N LEU A 647 -24.29 -27.33 -12.20
CA LEU A 647 -25.55 -27.79 -11.57
C LEU A 647 -25.61 -29.32 -11.50
N LEU A 648 -25.26 -30.01 -12.58
CA LEU A 648 -25.28 -31.47 -12.62
C LEU A 648 -24.17 -32.10 -11.77
N GLY A 649 -23.01 -31.46 -11.65
CA GLY A 649 -21.91 -31.91 -10.80
C GLY A 649 -22.24 -31.89 -9.30
N ARG A 650 -23.20 -31.05 -8.88
CA ARG A 650 -23.68 -30.99 -7.49
C ARG A 650 -24.88 -31.91 -7.23
N CYS A 651 -25.51 -32.49 -8.26
CA CYS A 651 -26.65 -33.37 -8.12
C CYS A 651 -26.26 -34.81 -7.69
N ALA A 652 -26.46 -35.14 -6.41
CA ALA A 652 -26.19 -36.48 -5.90
C ALA A 652 -27.31 -37.50 -6.22
N VAL A 653 -26.95 -38.62 -6.86
CA VAL A 653 -27.88 -39.71 -7.27
C VAL A 653 -28.62 -40.33 -6.07
N ASP A 654 -28.00 -40.33 -4.89
CA ASP A 654 -28.53 -41.00 -3.69
C ASP A 654 -29.59 -40.17 -2.95
N LYS A 655 -29.77 -38.89 -3.30
CA LYS A 655 -30.66 -37.96 -2.59
C LYS A 655 -31.59 -37.20 -3.54
N ALA A 656 -32.58 -37.92 -4.07
CA ALA A 656 -33.55 -37.39 -5.04
C ALA A 656 -34.34 -36.14 -4.58
N LYS A 657 -34.49 -35.93 -3.26
CA LYS A 657 -35.18 -34.73 -2.72
C LYS A 657 -34.31 -33.48 -2.80
N GLU A 658 -33.05 -33.56 -2.35
CA GLU A 658 -32.11 -32.44 -2.42
C GLU A 658 -31.85 -32.03 -3.87
N THR A 659 -31.80 -32.98 -4.82
CA THR A 659 -31.70 -32.66 -6.25
C THR A 659 -32.96 -31.99 -6.81
N ALA A 660 -34.14 -32.33 -6.30
CA ALA A 660 -35.39 -31.69 -6.73
C ALA A 660 -35.43 -30.24 -6.26
N ASP A 661 -35.15 -30.00 -4.97
CA ASP A 661 -35.14 -28.66 -4.36
C ASP A 661 -34.08 -27.74 -5.03
N LEU A 662 -32.91 -28.30 -5.38
CA LEU A 662 -31.88 -27.57 -6.12
C LEU A 662 -32.34 -27.17 -7.53
N LEU A 663 -32.98 -28.10 -8.25
CA LEU A 663 -33.51 -27.82 -9.58
C LEU A 663 -34.72 -26.86 -9.54
N ASP A 664 -35.49 -26.84 -8.44
CA ASP A 664 -36.59 -25.87 -8.26
C ASP A 664 -36.04 -24.45 -8.08
N HIS A 665 -34.97 -24.29 -7.29
CA HIS A 665 -34.35 -22.98 -7.06
C HIS A 665 -33.57 -22.46 -8.29
N TRP A 666 -32.84 -23.34 -8.98
CA TRP A 666 -31.98 -22.97 -10.11
C TRP A 666 -32.62 -23.17 -11.50
N GLY A 667 -33.86 -23.65 -11.56
CA GLY A 667 -34.63 -23.79 -12.80
C GLY A 667 -34.74 -22.48 -13.61
N PRO A 668 -35.03 -21.33 -13.00
CA PRO A 668 -35.08 -20.04 -13.71
C PRO A 668 -33.75 -19.64 -14.37
N LEU A 669 -32.62 -19.92 -13.72
CA LEU A 669 -31.29 -19.67 -14.30
C LEU A 669 -31.05 -20.53 -15.55
N LEU A 670 -31.44 -21.80 -15.49
CA LEU A 670 -31.35 -22.70 -16.64
C LEU A 670 -32.26 -22.24 -17.79
N GLN A 671 -33.45 -21.72 -17.48
CA GLN A 671 -34.39 -21.17 -18.46
C GLN A 671 -33.81 -19.95 -19.18
N GLU A 672 -33.23 -19.00 -18.45
CA GLU A 672 -32.64 -17.79 -19.04
C GLU A 672 -31.44 -18.13 -19.94
N VAL A 673 -30.59 -19.07 -19.49
CA VAL A 673 -29.40 -19.49 -20.24
C VAL A 673 -29.74 -20.39 -21.45
N ALA A 674 -30.87 -21.10 -21.40
CA ALA A 674 -31.37 -21.94 -22.49
C ALA A 674 -32.21 -21.19 -23.53
N GLN A 675 -32.64 -19.96 -23.28
CA GLN A 675 -33.52 -19.20 -24.18
C GLN A 675 -32.94 -19.02 -25.60
N ASP A 676 -31.61 -18.89 -25.71
CA ASP A 676 -30.93 -18.67 -26.99
C ASP A 676 -30.88 -19.94 -27.87
N ASP A 677 -30.66 -21.13 -27.27
CA ASP A 677 -30.60 -22.42 -27.99
C ASP A 677 -30.95 -23.59 -27.04
N GLN A 678 -32.23 -23.93 -27.01
CA GLN A 678 -32.77 -25.00 -26.16
C GLN A 678 -32.31 -26.40 -26.61
N VAL A 679 -32.02 -26.59 -27.90
CA VAL A 679 -31.59 -27.88 -28.46
C VAL A 679 -30.16 -28.20 -28.03
N GLU A 680 -29.28 -27.20 -28.05
CA GLU A 680 -27.92 -27.35 -27.56
C GLU A 680 -27.89 -27.60 -26.04
N ALA A 681 -28.72 -26.91 -25.26
CA ALA A 681 -28.82 -27.13 -23.81
C ALA A 681 -29.19 -28.59 -23.47
N LEU A 682 -30.17 -29.18 -24.17
CA LEU A 682 -30.54 -30.58 -24.01
C LEU A 682 -29.41 -31.55 -24.41
N ALA A 683 -28.66 -31.23 -25.47
CA ALA A 683 -27.51 -32.03 -25.89
C ALA A 683 -26.35 -31.96 -24.89
N LEU A 684 -26.13 -30.81 -24.24
CA LEU A 684 -25.15 -30.63 -23.17
C LEU A 684 -25.52 -31.42 -21.92
N ILE A 685 -26.80 -31.44 -21.54
CA ILE A 685 -27.31 -32.27 -20.44
C ILE A 685 -27.10 -33.76 -20.76
N GLN A 686 -27.45 -34.20 -21.98
CA GLN A 686 -27.28 -35.59 -22.41
C GLN A 686 -25.81 -36.01 -22.41
N SER A 687 -24.92 -35.17 -22.95
CA SER A 687 -23.49 -35.48 -23.03
C SER A 687 -22.84 -35.50 -21.64
N TYR A 688 -23.22 -34.60 -20.73
CA TYR A 688 -22.76 -34.65 -19.33
C TYR A 688 -23.20 -35.94 -18.62
N CYS A 689 -24.46 -36.36 -18.80
CA CYS A 689 -24.97 -37.62 -18.27
C CYS A 689 -24.32 -38.87 -18.89
N ALA A 690 -23.74 -38.75 -20.09
CA ALA A 690 -23.01 -39.82 -20.75
C ALA A 690 -21.56 -39.94 -20.26
N LEU A 691 -20.92 -38.81 -19.94
CA LEU A 691 -19.57 -38.76 -19.37
C LEU A 691 -19.52 -39.28 -17.92
N HIS A 692 -20.59 -39.07 -17.14
CA HIS A 692 -20.67 -39.55 -15.77
C HIS A 692 -21.65 -40.72 -15.59
N VAL A 693 -21.12 -41.95 -15.51
CA VAL A 693 -21.86 -43.23 -15.40
C VAL A 693 -22.86 -43.26 -14.23
N THR A 694 -22.63 -42.50 -13.16
CA THR A 694 -23.53 -42.35 -12.01
C THR A 694 -24.80 -41.56 -12.35
N HIS A 695 -24.69 -40.53 -13.20
CA HIS A 695 -25.78 -39.62 -13.55
C HIS A 695 -26.66 -40.15 -14.70
N THR A 696 -26.29 -41.26 -15.34
CA THR A 696 -27.08 -41.92 -16.40
C THR A 696 -28.49 -42.34 -15.93
N ARG A 697 -28.69 -42.54 -14.62
CA ARG A 697 -30.02 -42.84 -14.01
C ARG A 697 -30.85 -41.59 -13.73
N LEU A 698 -30.23 -40.42 -13.62
CA LEU A 698 -30.90 -39.14 -13.35
C LEU A 698 -31.47 -38.47 -14.61
N PHE A 699 -30.97 -38.84 -15.79
CA PHE A 699 -31.37 -38.23 -17.06
C PHE A 699 -32.87 -38.29 -17.34
N LEU A 700 -33.54 -39.43 -17.11
CA LEU A 700 -34.97 -39.57 -17.38
C LEU A 700 -35.86 -38.78 -16.40
N PRO A 701 -35.63 -38.82 -15.07
CA PRO A 701 -36.29 -37.91 -14.13
C PRO A 701 -36.05 -36.43 -14.45
N LEU A 702 -34.83 -36.06 -14.86
CA LEU A 702 -34.48 -34.69 -15.18
C LEU A 702 -35.16 -34.21 -16.46
N LEU A 703 -35.21 -35.04 -17.50
CA LEU A 703 -35.94 -34.74 -18.74
C LEU A 703 -37.44 -34.56 -18.49
N LYS A 704 -38.04 -35.40 -17.63
CA LYS A 704 -39.44 -35.23 -17.21
C LYS A 704 -39.67 -33.96 -16.42
N LYS A 705 -38.71 -33.57 -15.57
CA LYS A 705 -38.80 -32.32 -14.81
C LYS A 705 -38.67 -31.09 -15.71
N VAL A 706 -37.71 -31.11 -16.64
CA VAL A 706 -37.52 -30.06 -17.65
C VAL A 706 -38.78 -29.86 -18.50
N TYR A 707 -39.48 -30.95 -18.84
CA TYR A 707 -40.78 -30.91 -19.50
C TYR A 707 -41.88 -30.34 -18.60
N ASN A 708 -42.05 -30.88 -17.39
CA ASN A 708 -43.12 -30.46 -16.47
C ASN A 708 -43.00 -29.00 -15.99
N ASP A 709 -41.77 -28.49 -15.86
CA ASP A 709 -41.48 -27.12 -15.43
C ASP A 709 -41.45 -26.13 -16.61
N GLU A 710 -41.84 -26.58 -17.83
CA GLU A 710 -41.87 -25.79 -19.07
C GLU A 710 -40.55 -25.04 -19.37
N LEU A 711 -39.41 -25.63 -18.99
CA LEU A 711 -38.10 -25.01 -19.18
C LEU A 711 -37.66 -25.01 -20.66
N VAL A 712 -38.19 -25.96 -21.45
CA VAL A 712 -37.92 -26.13 -22.88
C VAL A 712 -39.23 -26.44 -23.60
N SER A 713 -39.45 -25.87 -24.78
CA SER A 713 -40.68 -26.13 -25.54
C SER A 713 -40.73 -27.56 -26.11
N ASP A 714 -41.94 -28.05 -26.33
CA ASP A 714 -42.20 -29.39 -26.86
C ASP A 714 -41.60 -29.57 -28.26
N GLU A 715 -41.74 -28.53 -29.09
CA GLU A 715 -41.09 -28.44 -30.39
C GLU A 715 -39.57 -28.58 -30.30
N SER A 716 -38.93 -28.00 -29.28
CA SER A 716 -37.48 -28.06 -29.08
C SER A 716 -36.99 -29.44 -28.63
N ILE A 717 -37.78 -30.15 -27.80
CA ILE A 717 -37.48 -31.54 -27.40
C ILE A 717 -37.56 -32.46 -28.63
N LEU A 718 -38.57 -32.26 -29.48
CA LEU A 718 -38.73 -33.00 -30.74
C LEU A 718 -37.63 -32.66 -31.75
N ALA A 719 -37.24 -31.38 -31.84
CA ALA A 719 -36.15 -30.91 -32.68
C ALA A 719 -34.80 -31.51 -32.22
N TRP A 720 -34.52 -31.53 -30.92
CA TRP A 720 -33.34 -32.17 -30.35
C TRP A 720 -33.27 -33.66 -30.72
N TRP A 721 -34.38 -34.39 -30.59
CA TRP A 721 -34.44 -35.80 -30.97
C TRP A 721 -34.11 -36.05 -32.45
N LYS A 722 -34.52 -35.13 -33.33
CA LYS A 722 -34.25 -35.19 -34.77
C LYS A 722 -32.82 -34.73 -35.11
N HIS A 723 -32.24 -33.81 -34.34
CA HIS A 723 -30.96 -33.16 -34.61
C HIS A 723 -29.75 -34.11 -34.49
N PRO A 724 -28.70 -33.95 -35.33
CA PRO A 724 -27.46 -34.75 -35.23
C PRO A 724 -26.73 -34.64 -33.88
N SER A 725 -26.89 -33.54 -33.14
CA SER A 725 -26.28 -33.33 -31.81
C SER A 725 -26.78 -34.31 -30.75
N SER A 726 -27.98 -34.91 -30.91
CA SER A 726 -28.46 -35.96 -30.01
C SER A 726 -27.77 -37.32 -30.22
N ARG A 727 -27.00 -37.44 -31.31
CA ARG A 727 -26.28 -38.64 -31.70
C ARG A 727 -24.78 -38.55 -31.41
N ARG A 728 -24.23 -37.39 -31.05
CA ARG A 728 -22.79 -37.18 -30.83
C ARG A 728 -22.55 -36.52 -29.47
N VAL A 729 -21.35 -36.70 -28.93
CA VAL A 729 -20.91 -35.97 -27.74
C VAL A 729 -20.52 -34.56 -28.19
N VAL A 730 -20.99 -33.53 -27.47
CA VAL A 730 -20.76 -32.10 -27.80
C VAL A 730 -19.50 -31.55 -27.09
N TYR A 731 -18.87 -32.34 -26.21
CA TYR A 731 -17.58 -31.99 -25.61
C TYR A 731 -16.44 -32.35 -26.58
N GLU A 732 -15.83 -31.33 -27.18
CA GLU A 732 -14.73 -31.48 -28.16
C GLU A 732 -13.48 -32.19 -27.60
N ASP A 733 -13.33 -32.30 -26.28
CA ASP A 733 -12.08 -32.77 -25.64
C ASP A 733 -12.08 -34.25 -25.21
N GLN A 734 -13.21 -34.97 -25.25
CA GLN A 734 -13.31 -36.35 -24.70
C GLN A 734 -14.22 -37.27 -25.53
N ASP A 735 -13.90 -37.45 -26.81
CA ASP A 735 -14.52 -38.46 -27.68
C ASP A 735 -13.99 -39.86 -27.34
N THR A 736 -14.62 -40.52 -26.37
CA THR A 736 -14.44 -41.97 -26.15
C THR A 736 -15.58 -42.72 -26.84
N GLU A 737 -15.26 -43.81 -27.57
CA GLU A 737 -16.28 -44.62 -28.26
C GLU A 737 -17.36 -45.14 -27.29
N ASP A 738 -16.99 -45.38 -26.02
CA ASP A 738 -17.88 -45.77 -24.94
C ASP A 738 -18.93 -44.69 -24.60
N ALA A 739 -18.53 -43.41 -24.57
CA ALA A 739 -19.46 -42.31 -24.30
C ALA A 739 -20.51 -42.17 -25.41
N HIS A 740 -20.12 -42.38 -26.67
CA HIS A 740 -21.03 -42.35 -27.81
C HIS A 740 -22.10 -43.46 -27.72
N GLN A 741 -21.70 -44.65 -27.26
CA GLN A 741 -22.61 -45.76 -27.06
C GLN A 741 -23.60 -45.48 -25.92
N ILE A 742 -23.15 -44.84 -24.83
CA ILE A 742 -24.01 -44.43 -23.71
C ILE A 742 -24.98 -43.31 -24.12
N VAL A 743 -24.56 -42.35 -24.95
CA VAL A 743 -25.44 -41.31 -25.53
C VAL A 743 -26.59 -41.95 -26.32
N LEU A 744 -26.32 -42.98 -27.12
CA LEU A 744 -27.33 -43.71 -27.87
C LEU A 744 -28.26 -44.54 -26.97
N GLU A 745 -27.75 -45.09 -25.85
CA GLU A 745 -28.58 -45.77 -24.85
C GLU A 745 -29.50 -44.81 -24.08
N LEU A 746 -28.98 -43.65 -23.67
CA LEU A 746 -29.76 -42.59 -23.03
C LEU A 746 -30.88 -42.09 -23.94
N ARG A 747 -30.57 -41.94 -25.24
CA ARG A 747 -31.55 -41.61 -26.26
C ARG A 747 -32.67 -42.67 -26.31
N LYS A 748 -32.34 -43.96 -26.43
CA LYS A 748 -33.35 -45.04 -26.41
C LYS A 748 -34.21 -45.02 -25.14
N ARG A 749 -33.64 -44.65 -23.98
CA ARG A 749 -34.39 -44.54 -22.72
C ARG A 749 -35.35 -43.34 -22.68
N ALA A 750 -35.09 -42.28 -23.44
CA ALA A 750 -35.96 -41.11 -23.54
C ALA A 750 -37.13 -41.29 -24.53
N GLU A 751 -37.10 -42.32 -25.38
CA GLU A 751 -38.14 -42.62 -26.37
C GLU A 751 -39.58 -42.64 -25.81
N PRO A 752 -39.88 -43.21 -24.62
CA PRO A 752 -41.23 -43.20 -24.06
C PRO A 752 -41.75 -41.81 -23.69
N VAL A 753 -40.86 -40.88 -23.32
CA VAL A 753 -41.24 -39.49 -22.99
C VAL A 753 -41.56 -38.74 -24.27
N VAL A 754 -40.72 -38.89 -25.30
CA VAL A 754 -40.96 -38.27 -26.61
C VAL A 754 -42.25 -38.77 -27.27
N ARG A 755 -42.60 -40.05 -27.07
CA ARG A 755 -43.89 -40.59 -27.56
C ARG A 755 -45.08 -40.01 -26.81
N HIS A 756 -44.98 -39.79 -25.50
CA HIS A 756 -46.04 -39.17 -24.72
C HIS A 756 -46.32 -37.75 -25.20
N ILE A 757 -45.28 -36.96 -25.48
CA ILE A 757 -45.41 -35.59 -26.02
C ILE A 757 -46.10 -35.62 -27.40
N LEU A 758 -45.73 -36.56 -28.27
CA LEU A 758 -46.37 -36.72 -29.59
C LEU A 758 -47.84 -37.17 -29.49
N GLU A 759 -48.19 -37.96 -28.49
CA GLU A 759 -49.57 -38.42 -28.27
C GLU A 759 -50.44 -37.32 -27.65
N ASP A 760 -49.86 -36.46 -26.78
CA ASP A 760 -50.54 -35.31 -26.19
C ASP A 760 -50.77 -34.19 -27.22
N ASP A 761 -49.83 -33.93 -28.14
CA ASP A 761 -49.98 -32.96 -29.26
C ASP A 761 -51.10 -33.37 -30.24
N ASP A 762 -51.28 -34.67 -30.51
CA ASP A 762 -52.31 -35.18 -31.43
C ASP A 762 -53.75 -35.05 -30.84
N ASP A 763 -53.89 -34.96 -29.51
CA ASP A 763 -55.19 -34.81 -28.83
C ASP A 763 -55.69 -33.33 -28.83
N ASP A 764 -54.80 -32.35 -28.98
CA ASP A 764 -55.15 -30.91 -29.02
C ASP A 764 -55.60 -30.44 -30.43
N ASP A 765 -55.21 -31.15 -31.50
CA ASP A 765 -55.61 -30.86 -32.89
C ASP A 765 -57.05 -31.33 -33.23
N ASP A 766 -57.68 -32.13 -32.36
CA ASP A 766 -59.04 -32.69 -32.57
C ASP A 766 -60.18 -31.79 -32.03
N ASP A 767 -59.87 -30.65 -31.38
CA ASP A 767 -60.85 -29.73 -30.77
C ASP A 767 -60.98 -28.32 -31.42
N GLU A 768 -60.40 -28.06 -32.62
CA GLU A 768 -60.67 -26.86 -33.46
C GLU A 768 -61.70 -27.03 -34.60
#